data_AF-A0A1A3QQP3-F1
#
_entry.id   AF-A0A1A3QQP3-F1
#
_cell.length_a   1.000
_cell.length_b   1.000
_cell.length_c   1.000
_cell.angle_alpha   90.00
_cell.angle_beta   90.00
_cell.angle_gamma   90.00
#
_symmetry.space_group_name_H-M   'P 1'
#
loop_
_entity.id
_entity.type
_entity.pdbx_description
1 polymer ?
#
loop_
_entity_poly.entity_id
_entity_poly.type
_entity_poly.pdbx_seq_one_letter_code
_entity_poly.pdbx_strand_id
1 'polypeptide(L)'
;MDKLLTDHGDPEKRIADLEHRLAERTRGTELPPAPTRDAIPSRRFEVAAAPPSTKQMMKYTYLVIFGGMASLGLIYMALFLVGALVGAENVMKVGGFVVFLAFLVLAMPAFGMFQRRMNRKKAVLVDVGNGGLTVSSRPGEVYSFGDAQLGKWTLAGYGGTAKGTALHLRSGRNRFVIGGQDHRLAAEIPLDAPPVDSVDATMWAPEFDELLRMVGRPRGLDAREPVAGQPTRCLLTPNPARMYSSSFFGMFKNTATAMRLNSRPPQPSLAVDVADDAISLIDLASNARIASASPAQATAAPAASTRSAPYVGTLTTAVLIVRVANSQPLTIGCPDYAGPPQASWSGSRTRLTYRFAWRGAVPAADEPEFVVSDADWLTLVEKFGLTSQLEDRARAGAAAAPASGGPPLARPKRKLWIYGVIIAAVMFVVAPAMMFVASGIWKTHLNKEDQVKADRERQYALPFTGLRAPHGVAVDAAGNVYVADTHTNRVLKLAPGSSTQTELPFTGLDLCANVIDASLAGVAVDAAGNVYLSDSCHNRVLKLAAGSSTQTVLPFKGLDDPHGVAVDTAGNVYVVERSQNRVVKLAAGSSAQTVLPSAGTGDGPNGDVAVDNTGNVYISVTRSLSRHSVSRYLVRLAPGADTWTKMPPAPDNSYQGLSTGEQDVSVDAAGDVYVFTGLAGGVMKLAPGSSTWTELPGAPRFVDPLGMAVDRGGHYVYVTDHLGSRGTGGGLPWEHDDAQGFVLKLPTG
;
A
#
# COMPACT_ATOMS: atom_id res chain seq x y z
N MET A 1 -57.74 6.20 28.21
CA MET A 1 -58.66 7.35 28.29
C MET A 1 -58.06 8.44 27.42
N ASP A 2 -58.81 8.85 26.39
CA ASP A 2 -58.55 9.96 25.46
C ASP A 2 -57.60 9.75 24.26
N LYS A 3 -58.07 8.88 23.35
CA LYS A 3 -58.21 9.10 21.88
C LYS A 3 -58.22 7.78 21.10
N LEU A 4 -59.09 6.87 21.54
CA LEU A 4 -59.98 6.16 20.61
C LEU A 4 -61.21 7.06 20.47
N LEU A 5 -61.81 7.09 19.26
CA LEU A 5 -63.04 7.79 18.87
C LEU A 5 -62.82 9.15 18.17
N THR A 6 -62.45 9.11 16.88
CA THR A 6 -63.37 9.43 15.77
C THR A 6 -62.60 9.36 14.44
N ASP A 7 -62.73 8.25 13.70
CA ASP A 7 -63.27 8.35 12.34
C ASP A 7 -63.80 6.98 11.88
N HIS A 8 -64.98 7.03 11.28
CA HIS A 8 -65.81 5.90 10.92
C HIS A 8 -65.40 5.33 9.56
N GLY A 9 -64.90 4.09 9.55
CA GLY A 9 -64.62 3.33 8.33
C GLY A 9 -65.26 1.95 8.36
N ASP A 10 -66.51 1.89 7.89
CA ASP A 10 -67.22 0.76 7.27
C ASP A 10 -67.16 -0.66 7.94
N PRO A 11 -68.23 -1.08 8.65
CA PRO A 11 -68.31 -2.41 9.27
C PRO A 11 -68.42 -3.58 8.27
N GLU A 12 -68.84 -3.37 7.02
CA GLU A 12 -68.97 -4.44 6.02
C GLU A 12 -67.60 -4.99 5.60
N LYS A 13 -66.57 -4.12 5.53
CA LYS A 13 -65.19 -4.54 5.24
C LYS A 13 -64.58 -5.45 6.28
N ARG A 14 -64.97 -5.34 7.56
CA ARG A 14 -64.45 -6.23 8.62
C ARG A 14 -65.06 -7.62 8.56
N ILE A 15 -66.31 -7.74 8.14
CA ILE A 15 -66.99 -9.03 7.96
C ILE A 15 -66.37 -9.76 6.77
N ALA A 16 -66.14 -9.06 5.65
CA ALA A 16 -65.47 -9.64 4.48
C ALA A 16 -64.03 -10.12 4.77
N ASP A 17 -63.24 -9.36 5.55
CA ASP A 17 -61.88 -9.79 5.94
C ASP A 17 -61.88 -10.99 6.90
N LEU A 18 -62.89 -11.08 7.77
CA LEU A 18 -63.06 -12.22 8.69
C LEU A 18 -63.54 -13.48 7.97
N GLU A 19 -64.46 -13.36 7.00
CA GLU A 19 -64.91 -14.49 6.17
C GLU A 19 -63.80 -15.01 5.25
N HIS A 20 -62.98 -14.12 4.68
CA HIS A 20 -61.81 -14.49 3.90
C HIS A 20 -60.78 -15.26 4.76
N ARG A 21 -60.51 -14.79 5.98
CA ARG A 21 -59.59 -15.46 6.92
C ARG A 21 -60.16 -16.78 7.46
N LEU A 22 -61.47 -16.92 7.58
CA LEU A 22 -62.11 -18.18 7.95
C LEU A 22 -62.03 -19.18 6.79
N ALA A 23 -62.28 -18.75 5.54
CA ALA A 23 -62.19 -19.57 4.34
C ALA A 23 -60.76 -20.08 4.05
N GLU A 24 -59.73 -19.32 4.41
CA GLU A 24 -58.33 -19.76 4.35
C GLU A 24 -57.98 -20.79 5.44
N ARG A 25 -58.68 -20.78 6.59
CA ARG A 25 -58.44 -21.71 7.71
C ARG A 25 -59.13 -23.06 7.55
N THR A 26 -60.29 -23.11 6.90
CA THR A 26 -61.07 -24.36 6.73
C THR A 26 -60.63 -25.20 5.53
N ARG A 27 -59.74 -24.68 4.66
CA ARG A 27 -59.19 -25.42 3.51
C ARG A 27 -58.07 -26.41 3.89
N GLY A 28 -57.82 -26.59 5.19
CA GLY A 28 -56.80 -27.48 5.76
C GLY A 28 -57.31 -28.83 6.28
N THR A 29 -58.57 -29.21 6.03
CA THR A 29 -59.13 -30.50 6.44
C THR A 29 -59.77 -31.23 5.27
N GLU A 30 -58.94 -31.71 4.36
CA GLU A 30 -59.28 -32.82 3.47
C GLU A 30 -58.19 -33.89 3.65
N LEU A 31 -58.57 -35.08 4.13
CA LEU A 31 -57.63 -36.18 4.34
C LEU A 31 -57.00 -36.57 2.99
N PRO A 32 -55.67 -36.77 2.90
CA PRO A 32 -55.08 -37.35 1.71
C PRO A 32 -55.49 -38.83 1.59
N PRO A 33 -55.70 -39.36 0.36
CA PRO A 33 -55.96 -40.77 0.15
C PRO A 33 -54.72 -41.60 0.53
N ALA A 34 -54.95 -42.86 0.90
CA ALA A 34 -53.92 -43.80 1.37
C ALA A 34 -52.68 -43.83 0.45
N PRO A 35 -51.46 -43.96 1.00
CA PRO A 35 -50.23 -43.88 0.21
C PRO A 35 -50.15 -45.05 -0.77
N THR A 36 -50.03 -44.72 -2.06
CA THR A 36 -49.59 -45.65 -3.09
C THR A 36 -48.16 -46.10 -2.79
N ARG A 37 -47.87 -47.36 -3.12
CA ARG A 37 -46.71 -48.14 -2.67
C ARG A 37 -45.34 -47.68 -3.22
N ASP A 38 -45.26 -46.52 -3.86
CA ASP A 38 -44.08 -45.98 -4.55
C ASP A 38 -43.76 -44.51 -4.17
N ALA A 39 -43.92 -44.13 -2.89
CA ALA A 39 -43.50 -42.80 -2.44
C ALA A 39 -41.96 -42.70 -2.31
N ILE A 40 -41.33 -41.76 -3.03
CA ILE A 40 -39.93 -41.39 -2.78
C ILE A 40 -39.88 -40.75 -1.38
N PRO A 41 -39.03 -41.25 -0.46
CA PRO A 41 -38.92 -40.66 0.88
C PRO A 41 -38.50 -39.21 0.76
N SER A 42 -39.22 -38.30 1.42
CA SER A 42 -38.86 -36.89 1.44
C SER A 42 -37.60 -36.68 2.28
N ARG A 43 -36.62 -35.97 1.72
CA ARG A 43 -35.35 -35.70 2.40
C ARG A 43 -34.90 -34.26 2.18
N ARG A 44 -34.46 -33.63 3.27
CA ARG A 44 -33.85 -32.31 3.28
C ARG A 44 -32.33 -32.47 3.30
N PHE A 45 -31.64 -31.83 2.38
CA PHE A 45 -30.20 -31.68 2.37
C PHE A 45 -29.80 -30.26 2.72
N GLU A 46 -28.77 -30.12 3.55
CA GLU A 46 -28.09 -28.85 3.77
C GLU A 46 -26.87 -28.80 2.86
N VAL A 47 -26.95 -28.03 1.78
CA VAL A 47 -25.87 -27.94 0.78
C VAL A 47 -25.15 -26.61 0.87
N ALA A 48 -23.85 -26.60 0.55
CA ALA A 48 -23.10 -25.35 0.53
C ALA A 48 -23.40 -24.59 -0.77
N ALA A 49 -23.74 -23.30 -0.67
CA ALA A 49 -23.78 -22.43 -1.84
C ALA A 49 -22.39 -22.39 -2.49
N ALA A 50 -22.32 -22.61 -3.79
CA ALA A 50 -21.05 -22.58 -4.48
C ALA A 50 -20.49 -21.15 -4.46
N PRO A 51 -19.18 -20.97 -4.16
CA PRO A 51 -18.56 -19.67 -4.29
C PRO A 51 -18.64 -19.19 -5.75
N PRO A 52 -18.73 -17.87 -6.00
CA PRO A 52 -18.72 -17.33 -7.35
C PRO A 52 -17.45 -17.77 -8.08
N SER A 53 -17.59 -18.17 -9.36
CA SER A 53 -16.46 -18.67 -10.13
C SER A 53 -15.38 -17.60 -10.33
N THR A 54 -14.15 -18.02 -10.62
CA THR A 54 -13.03 -17.08 -10.89
C THR A 54 -13.41 -16.09 -12.00
N LYS A 55 -14.12 -16.54 -13.05
CA LYS A 55 -14.62 -15.68 -14.13
C LYS A 55 -15.68 -14.68 -13.64
N GLN A 56 -16.60 -15.10 -12.77
CA GLN A 56 -17.62 -14.21 -12.20
C GLN A 56 -17.01 -13.19 -11.23
N MET A 57 -16.08 -13.63 -10.38
CA MET A 57 -15.30 -12.74 -9.51
C MET A 57 -14.49 -11.74 -10.31
N MET A 58 -13.82 -12.17 -11.37
CA MET A 58 -13.16 -11.27 -12.31
C MET A 58 -14.15 -10.29 -12.92
N LYS A 59 -15.32 -10.73 -13.40
CA LYS A 59 -16.34 -9.82 -13.96
C LYS A 59 -16.82 -8.78 -12.94
N TYR A 60 -17.03 -9.15 -11.67
CA TYR A 60 -17.37 -8.20 -10.61
C TYR A 60 -16.22 -7.25 -10.30
N THR A 61 -14.99 -7.76 -10.31
CA THR A 61 -13.77 -6.97 -10.13
C THR A 61 -13.62 -5.95 -11.26
N TYR A 62 -13.75 -6.38 -12.51
CA TYR A 62 -13.73 -5.52 -13.70
C TYR A 62 -14.83 -4.46 -13.62
N LEU A 63 -16.06 -4.84 -13.30
CA LEU A 63 -17.19 -3.90 -13.23
C LEU A 63 -17.00 -2.83 -12.13
N VAL A 64 -16.45 -3.21 -10.97
CA VAL A 64 -16.22 -2.25 -9.86
C VAL A 64 -14.98 -1.39 -10.13
N ILE A 65 -13.87 -1.98 -10.59
CA ILE A 65 -12.63 -1.24 -10.85
C ILE A 65 -12.80 -0.33 -12.07
N PHE A 66 -13.23 -0.86 -13.22
CA PHE A 66 -13.37 -0.06 -14.44
C PHE A 66 -14.58 0.87 -14.37
N GLY A 67 -15.67 0.48 -13.70
CA GLY A 67 -16.78 1.39 -13.41
C GLY A 67 -16.35 2.54 -12.50
N GLY A 68 -15.53 2.26 -11.48
CA GLY A 68 -14.93 3.28 -10.64
C GLY A 68 -13.99 4.20 -11.42
N MET A 69 -13.09 3.66 -12.25
CA MET A 69 -12.18 4.43 -13.09
C MET A 69 -12.90 5.31 -14.11
N ALA A 70 -13.95 4.79 -14.77
CA ALA A 70 -14.77 5.58 -15.68
C ALA A 70 -15.49 6.73 -14.94
N SER A 71 -15.96 6.48 -13.72
CA SER A 71 -16.57 7.51 -12.87
C SER A 71 -15.55 8.58 -12.45
N LEU A 72 -14.31 8.19 -12.13
CA LEU A 72 -13.22 9.14 -11.90
C LEU A 72 -12.88 9.94 -13.15
N GLY A 73 -12.86 9.30 -14.32
CA GLY A 73 -12.64 9.98 -15.58
C GLY A 73 -13.67 11.08 -15.82
N LEU A 74 -14.95 10.81 -15.55
CA LEU A 74 -16.02 11.82 -15.67
C LEU A 74 -15.89 12.95 -14.63
N ILE A 75 -15.56 12.62 -13.38
CA ILE A 75 -15.33 13.63 -12.32
C ILE A 75 -14.12 14.50 -12.69
N TYR A 76 -13.04 13.88 -13.17
CA TYR A 76 -11.84 14.59 -13.64
C TYR A 76 -12.16 15.49 -14.84
N MET A 77 -13.00 15.02 -15.78
CA MET A 77 -13.41 15.82 -16.93
C MET A 77 -14.30 17.01 -16.53
N ALA A 78 -15.17 16.85 -15.53
CA ALA A 78 -15.96 17.94 -14.97
C ALA A 78 -15.08 18.97 -14.24
N LEU A 79 -14.10 18.49 -13.46
CA LEU A 79 -13.08 19.34 -12.82
C LEU A 79 -12.23 20.07 -13.86
N PHE A 80 -11.91 19.41 -14.99
CA PHE A 80 -11.24 20.02 -16.14
C PHE A 80 -12.02 21.20 -16.72
N LEU A 81 -13.31 21.01 -16.98
CA LEU A 81 -14.18 22.07 -17.50
C LEU A 81 -14.29 23.26 -16.54
N VAL A 82 -14.43 23.01 -15.24
CA VAL A 82 -14.50 24.07 -14.22
C VAL A 82 -13.17 24.80 -14.07
N GLY A 83 -12.05 24.07 -14.04
CA GLY A 83 -10.70 24.65 -13.95
C GLY A 83 -10.36 25.53 -15.16
N ALA A 84 -10.76 25.09 -16.35
CA ALA A 84 -10.60 25.86 -17.60
C ALA A 84 -11.45 27.14 -17.62
N LEU A 85 -12.65 27.12 -17.02
CA LEU A 85 -13.54 28.29 -16.91
C LEU A 85 -13.03 29.35 -15.92
N VAL A 86 -12.26 28.94 -14.90
CA VAL A 86 -11.79 29.83 -13.80
C VAL A 86 -10.30 30.20 -13.95
N GLY A 87 -9.61 29.71 -14.98
CA GLY A 87 -8.19 30.02 -15.24
C GLY A 87 -7.23 29.43 -14.22
N ALA A 88 -7.61 28.34 -13.56
CA ALA A 88 -6.88 27.76 -12.42
C ALA A 88 -6.21 26.43 -12.82
N GLU A 89 -5.24 26.49 -13.72
CA GLU A 89 -4.56 25.31 -14.27
C GLU A 89 -3.85 24.44 -13.20
N ASN A 90 -3.54 25.00 -12.03
CA ASN A 90 -2.89 24.28 -10.93
C ASN A 90 -3.87 23.55 -10.00
N VAL A 91 -5.16 23.92 -10.00
CA VAL A 91 -6.23 23.16 -9.29
C VAL A 91 -6.41 21.77 -9.92
N MET A 92 -6.09 21.65 -11.20
CA MET A 92 -6.14 20.41 -11.98
C MET A 92 -5.17 19.34 -11.46
N LYS A 93 -3.91 19.72 -11.20
CA LYS A 93 -2.82 18.80 -10.84
C LYS A 93 -3.02 18.24 -9.43
N VAL A 94 -3.41 19.09 -8.49
CA VAL A 94 -3.62 18.71 -7.09
C VAL A 94 -5.00 18.06 -6.89
N GLY A 95 -6.05 18.65 -7.46
CA GLY A 95 -7.41 18.12 -7.34
C GLY A 95 -7.56 16.72 -7.95
N GLY A 96 -6.94 16.50 -9.11
CA GLY A 96 -6.90 15.19 -9.76
C GLY A 96 -6.22 14.12 -8.92
N PHE A 97 -5.05 14.45 -8.38
CA PHE A 97 -4.26 13.52 -7.55
C PHE A 97 -4.96 13.17 -6.24
N VAL A 98 -5.59 14.16 -5.59
CA VAL A 98 -6.34 13.97 -4.33
C VAL A 98 -7.60 13.13 -4.55
N VAL A 99 -8.36 13.36 -5.63
CA VAL A 99 -9.54 12.55 -5.98
C VAL A 99 -9.14 11.10 -6.30
N PHE A 100 -8.00 10.92 -6.98
CA PHE A 100 -7.44 9.59 -7.25
C PHE A 100 -7.02 8.84 -5.98
N LEU A 101 -6.33 9.52 -5.05
CA LEU A 101 -5.96 8.96 -3.76
C LEU A 101 -7.18 8.61 -2.90
N ALA A 102 -8.19 9.49 -2.85
CA ALA A 102 -9.43 9.24 -2.12
C ALA A 102 -10.17 8.02 -2.67
N PHE A 103 -10.20 7.83 -3.99
CA PHE A 103 -10.73 6.62 -4.60
C PHE A 103 -9.95 5.37 -4.20
N LEU A 104 -8.62 5.41 -4.23
CA LEU A 104 -7.82 4.26 -3.79
C LEU A 104 -8.09 3.92 -2.32
N VAL A 105 -8.18 4.93 -1.46
CA VAL A 105 -8.38 4.75 0.00
C VAL A 105 -9.81 4.31 0.33
N LEU A 106 -10.84 4.72 -0.40
CA LEU A 106 -12.24 4.38 -0.09
C LEU A 106 -12.77 3.18 -0.89
N ALA A 107 -12.42 3.06 -2.17
CA ALA A 107 -12.93 2.01 -3.04
C ALA A 107 -12.25 0.66 -2.77
N MET A 108 -10.94 0.63 -2.47
CA MET A 108 -10.24 -0.63 -2.17
C MET A 108 -10.76 -1.32 -0.90
N PRO A 109 -11.00 -0.62 0.24
CA PRO A 109 -11.58 -1.26 1.43
C PRO A 109 -13.05 -1.65 1.24
N ALA A 110 -13.85 -0.81 0.55
CA ALA A 110 -15.23 -1.14 0.21
C ALA A 110 -15.30 -2.39 -0.68
N PHE A 111 -14.38 -2.52 -1.63
CA PHE A 111 -14.23 -3.71 -2.48
C PHE A 111 -13.80 -4.94 -1.66
N GLY A 112 -12.85 -4.79 -0.74
CA GLY A 112 -12.45 -5.86 0.19
C GLY A 112 -13.62 -6.34 1.07
N MET A 113 -14.45 -5.42 1.58
CA MET A 113 -15.67 -5.76 2.33
C MET A 113 -16.72 -6.46 1.44
N PHE A 114 -16.91 -5.99 0.20
CA PHE A 114 -17.79 -6.63 -0.77
C PHE A 114 -17.35 -8.05 -1.09
N GLN A 115 -16.05 -8.26 -1.36
CA GLN A 115 -15.48 -9.59 -1.59
C GLN A 115 -15.66 -10.50 -0.38
N ARG A 116 -15.34 -10.03 0.83
CA ARG A 116 -15.57 -10.79 2.07
C ARG A 116 -17.02 -11.19 2.23
N ARG A 117 -17.98 -10.31 1.91
CA ARG A 117 -19.41 -10.58 2.00
C ARG A 117 -19.90 -11.58 0.94
N MET A 118 -19.38 -11.50 -0.28
CA MET A 118 -19.73 -12.44 -1.37
C MET A 118 -19.11 -13.83 -1.16
N ASN A 119 -17.92 -13.90 -0.57
CA ASN A 119 -17.19 -15.14 -0.30
C ASN A 119 -17.57 -15.83 1.02
N ARG A 120 -18.54 -15.31 1.79
CA ARG A 120 -19.05 -15.99 2.99
C ARG A 120 -19.71 -17.31 2.58
N LYS A 121 -19.33 -18.42 3.24
CA LYS A 121 -20.03 -19.70 3.13
C LYS A 121 -21.50 -19.50 3.51
N LYS A 122 -22.42 -19.98 2.68
CA LYS A 122 -23.87 -19.93 2.93
C LYS A 122 -24.43 -21.33 2.78
N ALA A 123 -25.30 -21.73 3.70
CA ALA A 123 -26.08 -22.94 3.55
C ALA A 123 -27.29 -22.67 2.65
N VAL A 124 -27.63 -23.63 1.80
CA VAL A 124 -28.84 -23.68 1.00
C VAL A 124 -29.55 -24.97 1.38
N LEU A 125 -30.78 -24.88 1.85
CA LEU A 125 -31.62 -26.05 2.08
C LEU A 125 -32.23 -26.49 0.75
N VAL A 126 -32.07 -27.78 0.45
CA VAL A 126 -32.60 -28.46 -0.73
C VAL A 126 -33.57 -29.54 -0.24
N ASP A 127 -34.85 -29.36 -0.54
CA ASP A 127 -35.91 -30.29 -0.16
C ASP A 127 -36.30 -31.14 -1.36
N VAL A 128 -36.16 -32.45 -1.22
CA VAL A 128 -36.46 -33.46 -2.25
C VAL A 128 -37.73 -34.21 -1.86
N GLY A 129 -38.70 -34.29 -2.75
CA GLY A 129 -39.94 -35.07 -2.56
C GLY A 129 -40.58 -35.48 -3.88
N ASN A 130 -41.78 -36.11 -3.81
CA ASN A 130 -42.47 -36.69 -4.96
C ASN A 130 -42.78 -35.71 -6.11
N GLY A 131 -42.88 -34.41 -5.82
CA GLY A 131 -43.21 -33.37 -6.82
C GLY A 131 -42.01 -32.68 -7.48
N GLY A 132 -40.78 -33.06 -7.12
CA GLY A 132 -39.56 -32.39 -7.58
C GLY A 132 -38.69 -31.86 -6.43
N LEU A 133 -37.69 -31.05 -6.78
CA LEU A 133 -36.73 -30.47 -5.86
C LEU A 133 -37.03 -28.98 -5.65
N THR A 134 -37.08 -28.54 -4.40
CA THR A 134 -37.23 -27.12 -4.05
C THR A 134 -36.00 -26.61 -3.32
N VAL A 135 -35.72 -25.33 -3.48
CA VAL A 135 -34.50 -24.71 -2.95
C VAL A 135 -34.89 -23.48 -2.13
N SER A 136 -34.48 -23.44 -0.87
CA SER A 136 -34.72 -22.31 0.05
C SER A 136 -34.26 -20.95 -0.48
N SER A 137 -33.23 -20.92 -1.34
CA SER A 137 -32.74 -19.70 -1.98
C SER A 137 -33.60 -19.18 -3.14
N ARG A 138 -34.59 -19.97 -3.60
CA ARG A 138 -35.51 -19.65 -4.69
C ARG A 138 -36.94 -20.10 -4.33
N PRO A 139 -37.59 -19.44 -3.36
CA PRO A 139 -38.93 -19.81 -2.92
C PRO A 139 -39.93 -19.70 -4.09
N GLY A 140 -40.72 -20.76 -4.30
CA GLY A 140 -41.71 -20.85 -5.37
C GLY A 140 -41.23 -21.54 -6.66
N GLU A 141 -39.95 -21.89 -6.77
CA GLU A 141 -39.44 -22.68 -7.90
C GLU A 141 -39.41 -24.18 -7.54
N VAL A 142 -40.11 -24.99 -8.33
CA VAL A 142 -40.07 -26.45 -8.25
C VAL A 142 -39.31 -26.99 -9.47
N TYR A 143 -38.20 -27.67 -9.22
CA TYR A 143 -37.36 -28.28 -10.24
C TYR A 143 -37.83 -29.70 -10.49
N SER A 144 -38.34 -29.96 -11.68
CA SER A 144 -38.78 -31.30 -12.06
C SER A 144 -37.58 -32.21 -12.35
N PHE A 145 -37.68 -33.48 -11.96
CA PHE A 145 -36.68 -34.50 -12.30
C PHE A 145 -36.77 -34.94 -13.77
N GLY A 146 -37.86 -34.61 -14.48
CA GLY A 146 -38.07 -34.99 -15.88
C GLY A 146 -37.07 -34.40 -16.87
N ASP A 147 -36.45 -33.26 -16.53
CA ASP A 147 -35.45 -32.57 -17.35
C ASP A 147 -34.05 -32.58 -16.71
N ALA A 148 -33.82 -33.46 -15.73
CA ALA A 148 -32.55 -33.56 -15.04
C ALA A 148 -31.48 -34.19 -15.96
N GLN A 149 -30.31 -33.56 -16.05
CA GLN A 149 -29.21 -34.05 -16.88
C GLN A 149 -27.90 -34.06 -16.08
N LEU A 150 -27.04 -35.05 -16.34
CA LEU A 150 -25.69 -35.11 -15.78
C LEU A 150 -24.67 -34.53 -16.76
N GLY A 151 -23.71 -33.78 -16.22
CA GLY A 151 -22.60 -33.21 -16.96
C GLY A 151 -21.32 -33.18 -16.13
N LYS A 152 -20.19 -32.88 -16.77
CA LYS A 152 -18.91 -32.74 -16.05
C LYS A 152 -18.84 -31.39 -15.35
N TRP A 153 -18.53 -31.38 -14.06
CA TRP A 153 -18.09 -30.17 -13.38
C TRP A 153 -16.57 -30.09 -13.49
N THR A 154 -16.06 -29.06 -14.17
CA THR A 154 -14.65 -28.96 -14.57
C THR A 154 -13.92 -27.82 -13.87
N LEU A 155 -12.62 -27.99 -13.70
CA LEU A 155 -11.74 -26.95 -13.19
C LEU A 155 -11.35 -26.00 -14.33
N ALA A 156 -11.68 -24.71 -14.19
CA ALA A 156 -11.37 -23.70 -15.22
C ALA A 156 -9.85 -23.60 -15.45
N GLY A 157 -9.41 -23.68 -16.72
CA GLY A 157 -8.01 -23.56 -17.12
C GLY A 157 -7.20 -24.88 -17.16
N TYR A 158 -7.81 -26.01 -16.80
CA TYR A 158 -7.15 -27.33 -16.72
C TYR A 158 -7.85 -28.38 -17.60
N GLY A 159 -8.01 -28.10 -18.88
CA GLY A 159 -8.35 -29.11 -19.91
C GLY A 159 -9.73 -29.74 -19.86
N GLY A 160 -10.56 -29.45 -18.85
CA GLY A 160 -11.72 -30.28 -18.55
C GLY A 160 -11.46 -31.35 -17.49
N THR A 161 -10.33 -31.29 -16.76
CA THR A 161 -10.11 -32.02 -15.51
C THR A 161 -11.32 -31.82 -14.61
N ALA A 162 -11.96 -32.92 -14.25
CA ALA A 162 -13.19 -32.89 -13.46
C ALA A 162 -12.87 -32.43 -12.03
N LYS A 163 -13.64 -31.49 -11.50
CA LYS A 163 -13.76 -31.23 -10.06
C LYS A 163 -14.79 -32.16 -9.42
N GLY A 164 -15.72 -32.65 -10.24
CA GLY A 164 -16.76 -33.59 -9.83
C GLY A 164 -17.85 -33.70 -10.88
N THR A 165 -19.06 -34.00 -10.43
CA THR A 165 -20.22 -34.20 -11.31
C THR A 165 -21.22 -33.07 -11.15
N ALA A 166 -21.80 -32.59 -12.25
CA ALA A 166 -22.83 -31.55 -12.24
C ALA A 166 -24.20 -32.15 -12.56
N LEU A 167 -25.15 -32.04 -11.64
CA LEU A 167 -26.56 -32.31 -11.87
C LEU A 167 -27.26 -31.02 -12.30
N HIS A 168 -27.77 -31.00 -13.53
CA HIS A 168 -28.46 -29.87 -14.12
C HIS A 168 -29.97 -30.05 -13.95
N LEU A 169 -30.61 -29.09 -13.28
CA LEU A 169 -32.05 -29.08 -13.04
C LEU A 169 -32.68 -27.86 -13.71
N ARG A 170 -33.90 -28.02 -14.22
CA ARG A 170 -34.67 -26.94 -14.87
C ARG A 170 -36.05 -26.78 -14.25
N SER A 171 -36.50 -25.52 -14.21
CA SER A 171 -37.85 -25.10 -13.85
C SER A 171 -38.24 -23.97 -14.80
N GLY A 172 -38.94 -24.30 -15.88
CA GLY A 172 -39.19 -23.37 -16.99
C GLY A 172 -37.89 -22.81 -17.60
N ARG A 173 -37.70 -21.49 -17.53
CA ARG A 173 -36.46 -20.81 -18.01
C ARG A 173 -35.33 -20.81 -16.97
N ASN A 174 -35.61 -21.24 -15.74
CA ASN A 174 -34.65 -21.18 -14.65
C ASN A 174 -33.86 -22.50 -14.57
N ARG A 175 -32.54 -22.36 -14.42
CA ARG A 175 -31.60 -23.48 -14.25
C ARG A 175 -31.01 -23.44 -12.84
N PHE A 176 -30.82 -24.61 -12.27
CA PHE A 176 -30.11 -24.82 -11.02
C PHE A 176 -29.15 -25.99 -11.18
N VAL A 177 -27.88 -25.81 -10.81
CA VAL A 177 -26.84 -26.85 -10.97
C VAL A 177 -26.27 -27.23 -9.62
N ILE A 178 -26.32 -28.52 -9.28
CA ILE A 178 -25.73 -29.07 -8.06
C ILE A 178 -24.45 -29.81 -8.44
N GLY A 179 -23.32 -29.44 -7.84
CA GLY A 179 -22.03 -30.12 -8.01
C GLY A 179 -21.79 -31.16 -6.92
N GLY A 180 -21.63 -32.42 -7.29
CA GLY A 180 -21.09 -33.47 -6.43
C GLY A 180 -19.58 -33.35 -6.35
N GLN A 181 -19.06 -32.83 -5.24
CA GLN A 181 -17.64 -32.69 -4.97
C GLN A 181 -17.03 -34.04 -4.60
N ASP A 182 -15.84 -34.34 -5.13
CA ASP A 182 -15.16 -35.64 -5.03
C ASP A 182 -15.90 -36.81 -5.72
N HIS A 183 -17.03 -36.56 -6.39
CA HIS A 183 -17.84 -37.60 -7.04
C HIS A 183 -17.26 -38.02 -8.40
N ARG A 184 -17.09 -39.34 -8.61
CA ARG A 184 -16.64 -39.95 -9.87
C ARG A 184 -17.84 -40.42 -10.70
N LEU A 185 -17.79 -40.20 -12.01
CA LEU A 185 -18.74 -40.81 -12.96
C LEU A 185 -18.16 -42.13 -13.47
N ALA A 186 -18.98 -43.19 -13.49
CA ALA A 186 -18.64 -44.40 -14.20
C ALA A 186 -18.55 -44.11 -15.72
N ALA A 187 -17.61 -44.75 -16.41
CA ALA A 187 -17.32 -44.48 -17.83
C ALA A 187 -18.50 -44.74 -18.78
N GLU A 188 -19.52 -45.48 -18.32
CA GLU A 188 -20.68 -45.91 -19.09
C GLU A 188 -21.91 -44.99 -18.94
N ILE A 189 -21.85 -43.96 -18.09
CA ILE A 189 -22.98 -43.04 -17.88
C ILE A 189 -22.99 -41.96 -18.99
N PRO A 190 -24.06 -41.84 -19.79
CA PRO A 190 -24.16 -40.80 -20.81
C PRO A 190 -24.22 -39.41 -20.16
N LEU A 191 -23.38 -38.50 -20.66
CA LEU A 191 -23.31 -37.11 -20.20
C LEU A 191 -24.07 -36.22 -21.18
N ASP A 192 -25.36 -36.05 -20.91
CA ASP A 192 -26.27 -35.32 -21.80
C ASP A 192 -26.14 -33.79 -21.67
N ALA A 193 -25.49 -33.31 -20.60
CA ALA A 193 -25.29 -31.88 -20.37
C ALA A 193 -23.87 -31.41 -20.67
N PRO A 194 -23.71 -30.19 -21.22
CA PRO A 194 -22.39 -29.62 -21.51
C PRO A 194 -21.60 -29.41 -20.21
N PRO A 195 -20.25 -29.55 -20.26
CA PRO A 195 -19.39 -29.28 -19.11
C PRO A 195 -19.60 -27.87 -18.53
N VAL A 196 -19.56 -27.77 -17.21
CA VAL A 196 -19.67 -26.48 -16.50
C VAL A 196 -18.40 -26.18 -15.70
N ASP A 197 -18.04 -24.91 -15.66
CA ASP A 197 -16.95 -24.39 -14.83
C ASP A 197 -17.44 -23.84 -13.48
N SER A 198 -18.77 -23.83 -13.27
CA SER A 198 -19.41 -23.27 -12.09
C SER A 198 -20.77 -23.92 -11.84
N VAL A 199 -21.09 -24.12 -10.56
CA VAL A 199 -22.33 -24.73 -10.06
C VAL A 199 -23.04 -23.74 -9.12
N ASP A 200 -24.32 -23.98 -8.80
CA ASP A 200 -25.10 -23.14 -7.87
C ASP A 200 -24.92 -23.59 -6.41
N ALA A 201 -24.80 -24.89 -6.19
CA ALA A 201 -24.54 -25.49 -4.88
C ALA A 201 -23.59 -26.68 -5.01
N THR A 202 -22.89 -27.01 -3.93
CA THR A 202 -21.99 -28.14 -3.84
C THR A 202 -22.38 -29.03 -2.67
N MET A 203 -22.29 -30.35 -2.88
CA MET A 203 -22.48 -31.37 -1.86
C MET A 203 -21.37 -32.41 -1.96
N TRP A 204 -21.06 -33.08 -0.86
CA TRP A 204 -20.03 -34.12 -0.86
C TRP A 204 -20.54 -35.39 -1.54
N ALA A 205 -19.63 -36.20 -2.09
CA ALA A 205 -19.97 -37.41 -2.84
C ALA A 205 -21.04 -38.30 -2.17
N PRO A 206 -20.99 -38.63 -0.86
CA PRO A 206 -22.00 -39.52 -0.25
C PRO A 206 -23.42 -38.92 -0.25
N GLU A 207 -23.55 -37.62 -0.05
CA GLU A 207 -24.82 -36.90 -0.07
C GLU A 207 -25.32 -36.75 -1.52
N PHE A 208 -24.40 -36.58 -2.46
CA PHE A 208 -24.69 -36.52 -3.89
C PHE A 208 -25.15 -37.87 -4.43
N ASP A 209 -24.52 -38.98 -4.04
CA ASP A 209 -24.95 -40.35 -4.38
C ASP A 209 -26.36 -40.62 -3.88
N GLU A 210 -26.66 -40.14 -2.68
CA GLU A 210 -28.00 -40.28 -2.12
C GLU A 210 -29.04 -39.43 -2.87
N LEU A 211 -28.70 -38.20 -3.21
CA LEU A 211 -29.53 -37.36 -4.08
C LEU A 211 -29.78 -38.05 -5.43
N LEU A 212 -28.74 -38.57 -6.07
CA LEU A 212 -28.85 -39.29 -7.34
C LEU A 212 -29.73 -40.53 -7.22
N ARG A 213 -29.61 -41.31 -6.14
CA ARG A 213 -30.49 -42.46 -5.88
C ARG A 213 -31.96 -42.07 -5.73
N MET A 214 -32.25 -40.90 -5.16
CA MET A 214 -33.64 -40.39 -5.07
C MET A 214 -34.14 -39.82 -6.39
N VAL A 215 -33.28 -39.17 -7.18
CA VAL A 215 -33.61 -38.61 -8.50
C VAL A 215 -33.69 -39.70 -9.58
N GLY A 216 -32.93 -40.80 -9.43
CA GLY A 216 -32.66 -41.81 -10.44
C GLY A 216 -33.64 -42.98 -10.53
N ARG A 217 -34.47 -43.22 -9.51
CA ARG A 217 -35.45 -44.33 -9.48
C ARG A 217 -36.39 -44.44 -10.71
N PRO A 218 -36.71 -43.37 -11.47
CA PRO A 218 -37.51 -43.50 -12.69
C PRO A 218 -36.74 -43.63 -14.02
N ARG A 219 -35.40 -43.45 -14.08
CA ARG A 219 -34.69 -43.24 -15.38
C ARG A 219 -33.25 -43.78 -15.55
N GLY A 220 -32.73 -44.59 -14.63
CA GLY A 220 -31.41 -45.22 -14.82
C GLY A 220 -30.23 -44.25 -14.68
N LEU A 221 -30.42 -43.14 -13.96
CA LEU A 221 -29.35 -42.28 -13.44
C LEU A 221 -28.72 -42.86 -12.16
N ASP A 222 -29.01 -44.13 -11.84
CA ASP A 222 -28.43 -44.82 -10.69
C ASP A 222 -26.92 -44.82 -10.86
N ALA A 223 -26.23 -44.21 -9.90
CA ALA A 223 -24.79 -44.37 -9.72
C ALA A 223 -24.54 -45.85 -9.45
N ARG A 224 -24.28 -46.65 -10.49
CA ARG A 224 -23.69 -47.96 -10.31
C ARG A 224 -22.32 -47.72 -9.70
N GLU A 225 -22.09 -48.32 -8.54
CA GLU A 225 -20.75 -48.39 -7.96
C GLU A 225 -19.79 -48.95 -9.01
N PRO A 226 -18.52 -48.49 -9.03
CA PRO A 226 -17.52 -49.05 -9.92
C PRO A 226 -17.56 -50.57 -9.88
N VAL A 227 -17.63 -51.22 -11.04
CA VAL A 227 -17.66 -52.69 -11.11
C VAL A 227 -16.44 -53.22 -10.36
N ALA A 228 -16.68 -53.97 -9.28
CA ALA A 228 -15.61 -54.50 -8.44
C ALA A 228 -14.59 -55.27 -9.29
N GLY A 229 -13.33 -54.83 -9.27
CA GLY A 229 -12.22 -55.45 -10.03
C GLY A 229 -11.83 -54.74 -11.35
N GLN A 230 -12.50 -53.67 -11.79
CA GLN A 230 -12.00 -52.87 -12.92
C GLN A 230 -10.96 -51.83 -12.48
N PRO A 231 -9.89 -51.59 -13.28
CA PRO A 231 -8.88 -50.57 -12.97
C PRO A 231 -9.50 -49.17 -12.90
N THR A 232 -9.24 -48.45 -11.82
CA THR A 232 -9.64 -47.04 -11.71
C THR A 232 -8.65 -46.17 -12.49
N ARG A 233 -9.12 -45.59 -13.60
CA ARG A 233 -8.32 -44.72 -14.46
C ARG A 233 -8.23 -43.29 -13.92
N CYS A 234 -7.04 -42.85 -13.54
CA CYS A 234 -6.74 -41.50 -13.09
C CYS A 234 -6.08 -40.70 -14.22
N LEU A 235 -6.72 -39.62 -14.68
CA LEU A 235 -6.23 -38.84 -15.83
C LEU A 235 -5.18 -37.80 -15.40
N LEU A 236 -4.02 -37.80 -16.05
CA LEU A 236 -2.92 -36.87 -15.81
C LEU A 236 -2.93 -35.74 -16.84
N THR A 237 -3.26 -34.53 -16.39
CA THR A 237 -3.22 -33.31 -17.21
C THR A 237 -1.90 -32.57 -16.98
N PRO A 238 -1.18 -32.14 -18.03
CA PRO A 238 0.02 -31.33 -17.87
C PRO A 238 -0.25 -30.05 -17.08
N ASN A 239 0.63 -29.71 -16.13
CA ASN A 239 0.43 -28.58 -15.23
C ASN A 239 0.65 -27.23 -15.94
N PRO A 240 -0.39 -26.40 -16.15
CA PRO A 240 -0.26 -25.09 -16.79
C PRO A 240 0.55 -24.09 -15.95
N ALA A 241 0.74 -24.36 -14.66
CA ALA A 241 1.43 -23.46 -13.75
C ALA A 241 2.93 -23.29 -14.06
N ARG A 242 3.57 -24.32 -14.64
CA ARG A 242 4.96 -24.25 -15.12
C ARG A 242 5.18 -23.20 -16.22
N MET A 243 4.11 -22.70 -16.84
CA MET A 243 4.19 -21.71 -17.92
C MET A 243 4.25 -20.24 -17.42
N TYR A 244 4.27 -19.97 -16.11
CA TYR A 244 4.07 -18.63 -15.52
C TYR A 244 5.30 -17.94 -14.86
N SER A 245 6.53 -18.45 -14.95
CA SER A 245 7.72 -17.75 -14.40
C SER A 245 8.28 -16.68 -15.37
N SER A 246 8.79 -15.49 -15.02
CA SER A 246 8.71 -14.57 -13.87
C SER A 246 9.25 -13.20 -14.34
N SER A 247 8.50 -12.08 -14.26
CA SER A 247 8.99 -10.67 -14.39
C SER A 247 7.86 -9.63 -14.23
N PHE A 248 8.19 -8.38 -13.87
CA PHE A 248 7.26 -7.23 -13.76
C PHE A 248 6.55 -6.91 -15.10
N PHE A 249 7.28 -6.93 -16.23
CA PHE A 249 6.68 -6.89 -17.58
C PHE A 249 5.94 -8.18 -17.99
N GLY A 250 6.05 -9.23 -17.19
CA GLY A 250 5.31 -10.48 -17.35
C GLY A 250 3.81 -10.31 -17.14
N MET A 251 3.34 -9.24 -16.49
CA MET A 251 1.91 -8.97 -16.30
C MET A 251 1.15 -8.86 -17.63
N PHE A 252 1.74 -8.24 -18.65
CA PHE A 252 1.14 -8.14 -19.98
C PHE A 252 1.24 -9.44 -20.79
N LYS A 253 2.34 -10.21 -20.63
CA LYS A 253 2.45 -11.57 -21.20
C LYS A 253 1.46 -12.55 -20.55
N ASN A 254 1.23 -12.42 -19.25
CA ASN A 254 0.36 -13.30 -18.47
C ASN A 254 -1.12 -13.13 -18.86
N THR A 255 -1.55 -11.96 -19.31
CA THR A 255 -2.92 -11.78 -19.82
C THR A 255 -3.11 -12.52 -21.15
N ALA A 256 -2.13 -12.45 -22.06
CA ALA A 256 -2.15 -13.20 -23.32
C ALA A 256 -2.04 -14.71 -23.10
N THR A 257 -1.19 -15.15 -22.16
CA THR A 257 -1.06 -16.57 -21.77
C THR A 257 -2.31 -17.08 -21.04
N ALA A 258 -2.93 -16.28 -20.17
CA ALA A 258 -4.22 -16.60 -19.53
C ALA A 258 -5.37 -16.62 -20.54
N MET A 259 -5.36 -15.75 -21.56
CA MET A 259 -6.28 -15.82 -22.69
C MET A 259 -6.03 -17.07 -23.54
N ARG A 260 -4.78 -17.46 -23.79
CA ARG A 260 -4.40 -18.71 -24.50
C ARG A 260 -4.84 -19.96 -23.74
N LEU A 261 -4.63 -20.02 -22.42
CA LEU A 261 -5.09 -21.12 -21.57
C LEU A 261 -6.62 -21.20 -21.48
N ASN A 262 -7.33 -20.06 -21.52
CA ASN A 262 -8.78 -20.05 -21.60
C ASN A 262 -9.32 -20.46 -22.98
N SER A 263 -8.55 -20.25 -24.05
CA SER A 263 -8.96 -20.58 -25.43
C SER A 263 -8.51 -21.96 -25.90
N ARG A 264 -7.40 -22.51 -25.37
CA ARG A 264 -6.88 -23.87 -25.60
C ARG A 264 -6.29 -24.45 -24.32
N PRO A 265 -7.10 -25.03 -23.44
CA PRO A 265 -6.62 -25.57 -22.18
C PRO A 265 -5.86 -26.91 -22.39
N PRO A 266 -4.82 -27.22 -21.59
CA PRO A 266 -4.02 -28.43 -21.74
C PRO A 266 -4.88 -29.68 -21.50
N GLN A 267 -4.85 -30.64 -22.42
CA GLN A 267 -5.64 -31.87 -22.34
C GLN A 267 -4.89 -32.97 -21.57
N PRO A 268 -5.59 -33.95 -20.96
CA PRO A 268 -4.95 -35.14 -20.41
C PRO A 268 -4.08 -35.83 -21.45
N SER A 269 -2.85 -36.17 -21.08
CA SER A 269 -1.87 -36.83 -21.98
C SER A 269 -1.48 -38.23 -21.52
N LEU A 270 -1.47 -38.45 -20.21
CA LEU A 270 -1.20 -39.75 -19.59
C LEU A 270 -2.35 -40.15 -18.67
N ALA A 271 -2.43 -41.43 -18.33
CA ALA A 271 -3.32 -41.93 -17.29
C ALA A 271 -2.63 -42.99 -16.43
N VAL A 272 -2.99 -43.01 -15.14
CA VAL A 272 -2.58 -44.06 -14.21
C VAL A 272 -3.80 -44.94 -13.94
N ASP A 273 -3.76 -46.17 -14.42
CA ASP A 273 -4.76 -47.19 -14.14
C ASP A 273 -4.38 -47.90 -12.84
N VAL A 274 -5.23 -47.79 -11.83
CA VAL A 274 -5.01 -48.39 -10.50
C VAL A 274 -6.00 -49.55 -10.32
N ALA A 275 -5.52 -50.78 -10.48
CA ALA A 275 -6.24 -52.01 -10.14
C ALA A 275 -5.74 -52.60 -8.82
N ASP A 276 -6.45 -53.61 -8.31
CA ASP A 276 -6.07 -54.29 -7.07
C ASP A 276 -4.82 -55.17 -7.25
N ASP A 277 -4.54 -55.62 -8.47
CA ASP A 277 -3.44 -56.51 -8.84
C ASP A 277 -2.28 -55.82 -9.57
N ALA A 278 -2.52 -54.67 -10.22
CA ALA A 278 -1.52 -53.94 -10.98
C ALA A 278 -1.77 -52.42 -11.04
N ILE A 279 -0.69 -51.65 -11.06
CA ILE A 279 -0.69 -50.21 -11.36
C ILE A 279 -0.01 -50.00 -12.71
N SER A 280 -0.71 -49.40 -13.66
CA SER A 280 -0.24 -49.24 -15.04
C SER A 280 -0.25 -47.78 -15.49
N LEU A 281 0.80 -47.37 -16.21
CA LEU A 281 0.90 -46.08 -16.86
C LEU A 281 0.48 -46.21 -18.32
N ILE A 282 -0.49 -45.43 -18.76
CA ILE A 282 -1.08 -45.46 -20.09
C ILE A 282 -0.82 -44.14 -20.81
N ASP A 283 -0.37 -44.20 -22.06
CA ASP A 283 -0.37 -43.06 -22.98
C ASP A 283 -1.78 -42.88 -23.56
N LEU A 284 -2.39 -41.71 -23.38
CA LEU A 284 -3.74 -41.46 -23.90
C LEU A 284 -3.77 -41.18 -25.40
N ALA A 285 -2.65 -40.79 -26.01
CA ALA A 285 -2.59 -40.53 -27.45
C ALA A 285 -2.58 -41.83 -28.27
N SER A 286 -1.81 -42.82 -27.83
CA SER A 286 -1.71 -44.14 -28.48
C SER A 286 -2.57 -45.23 -27.82
N ASN A 287 -3.14 -44.96 -26.64
CA ASN A 287 -3.79 -45.93 -25.75
C ASN A 287 -2.88 -47.12 -25.39
N ALA A 288 -1.55 -46.94 -25.50
CA ALA A 288 -0.56 -47.98 -25.20
C ALA A 288 -0.18 -47.96 -23.71
N ARG A 289 0.07 -49.15 -23.16
CA ARG A 289 0.59 -49.32 -21.80
C ARG A 289 2.10 -49.08 -21.80
N ILE A 290 2.54 -47.98 -21.18
CA ILE A 290 3.95 -47.56 -21.09
C ILE A 290 4.70 -48.42 -20.06
N ALA A 291 4.09 -48.62 -18.89
CA ALA A 291 4.68 -49.37 -17.78
C ALA A 291 3.58 -50.02 -16.94
N SER A 292 3.92 -51.11 -16.26
CA SER A 292 3.00 -51.82 -15.36
C SER A 292 3.80 -52.50 -14.27
N ALA A 293 3.34 -52.39 -13.04
CA ALA A 293 3.99 -52.98 -11.88
C ALA A 293 2.93 -53.51 -10.91
N SER A 294 3.31 -54.52 -10.12
CA SER A 294 2.48 -54.90 -8.97
C SER A 294 2.40 -53.74 -7.95
N PRO A 295 1.33 -53.64 -7.13
CA PRO A 295 1.22 -52.62 -6.10
C PRO A 295 2.40 -52.58 -5.12
N ALA A 296 3.10 -53.69 -4.91
CA ALA A 296 4.31 -53.76 -4.08
C ALA A 296 5.56 -53.17 -4.75
N GLN A 297 5.59 -53.11 -6.09
CA GLN A 297 6.71 -52.59 -6.88
C GLN A 297 6.49 -51.14 -7.33
N ALA A 298 5.25 -50.66 -7.28
CA ALA A 298 4.92 -49.26 -7.47
C ALA A 298 5.07 -48.51 -6.14
N THR A 299 5.85 -47.43 -6.11
CA THR A 299 6.05 -46.63 -4.89
C THR A 299 5.51 -45.23 -5.08
N ALA A 300 4.93 -44.65 -4.03
CA ALA A 300 4.51 -43.26 -4.01
C ALA A 300 5.05 -42.57 -2.77
N ALA A 301 5.70 -41.42 -2.94
CA ALA A 301 6.28 -40.63 -1.85
C ALA A 301 5.61 -39.26 -1.74
N PRO A 302 5.25 -38.80 -0.53
CA PRO A 302 4.73 -37.46 -0.31
C PRO A 302 5.85 -36.42 -0.40
N ALA A 303 5.58 -35.30 -1.06
CA ALA A 303 6.48 -34.15 -1.17
C ALA A 303 5.68 -32.83 -1.19
N ALA A 304 6.36 -31.70 -1.08
CA ALA A 304 5.73 -30.37 -1.16
C ALA A 304 6.48 -29.47 -2.14
N SER A 305 5.73 -28.75 -2.97
CA SER A 305 6.26 -27.72 -3.87
C SER A 305 5.83 -26.35 -3.39
N THR A 306 6.80 -25.45 -3.15
CA THR A 306 6.57 -24.10 -2.67
C THR A 306 6.98 -23.07 -3.73
N ARG A 307 6.05 -22.18 -4.10
CA ARG A 307 6.31 -21.09 -5.04
C ARG A 307 5.96 -19.73 -4.46
N SER A 308 6.74 -18.71 -4.80
CA SER A 308 6.43 -17.32 -4.49
C SER A 308 5.66 -16.69 -5.65
N ALA A 309 4.42 -16.29 -5.40
CA ALA A 309 3.57 -15.63 -6.38
C ALA A 309 3.43 -14.13 -6.07
N PRO A 310 3.65 -13.22 -7.06
CA PRO A 310 3.44 -11.78 -6.88
C PRO A 310 2.01 -11.51 -6.37
N TYR A 311 1.86 -10.60 -5.40
CA TYR A 311 0.57 -10.20 -4.80
C TYR A 311 -0.24 -11.31 -4.10
N VAL A 312 0.26 -12.55 -4.04
CA VAL A 312 -0.40 -13.71 -3.40
C VAL A 312 0.48 -14.28 -2.27
N GLY A 313 1.81 -14.16 -2.38
CA GLY A 313 2.75 -14.68 -1.40
C GLY A 313 3.17 -16.12 -1.69
N THR A 314 3.57 -16.83 -0.64
CA THR A 314 4.09 -18.19 -0.72
C THR A 314 2.94 -19.19 -0.79
N LEU A 315 2.89 -19.98 -1.87
CA LEU A 315 1.92 -21.04 -2.08
C LEU A 315 2.62 -22.39 -2.00
N THR A 316 2.22 -23.22 -1.05
CA THR A 316 2.71 -24.60 -0.91
C THR A 316 1.61 -25.58 -1.31
N THR A 317 1.89 -26.41 -2.31
CA THR A 317 1.00 -27.48 -2.78
C THR A 317 1.55 -28.85 -2.41
N ALA A 318 0.64 -29.80 -2.17
CA ALA A 318 1.00 -31.21 -2.00
C ALA A 318 1.41 -31.81 -3.35
N VAL A 319 2.51 -32.56 -3.35
CA VAL A 319 3.01 -33.30 -4.49
C VAL A 319 3.09 -34.77 -4.12
N LEU A 320 2.68 -35.64 -5.04
CA LEU A 320 2.82 -37.09 -4.96
C LEU A 320 3.82 -37.52 -6.03
N ILE A 321 4.93 -38.13 -5.61
CA ILE A 321 5.96 -38.66 -6.52
C ILE A 321 5.68 -40.14 -6.72
N VAL A 322 5.11 -40.51 -7.86
CA VAL A 322 4.77 -41.90 -8.20
C VAL A 322 5.86 -42.50 -9.08
N ARG A 323 6.34 -43.69 -8.71
CA ARG A 323 7.30 -44.48 -9.49
C ARG A 323 6.67 -45.83 -9.83
N VAL A 324 6.45 -46.06 -11.11
CA VAL A 324 6.08 -47.37 -11.67
C VAL A 324 7.36 -48.00 -12.22
N ALA A 325 7.52 -49.32 -12.07
CA ALA A 325 8.73 -50.02 -12.51
C ALA A 325 9.05 -49.70 -13.98
N ASN A 326 10.33 -49.42 -14.27
CA ASN A 326 10.84 -49.06 -15.59
C ASN A 326 10.29 -47.76 -16.21
N SER A 327 9.65 -46.88 -15.42
CA SER A 327 9.24 -45.53 -15.86
C SER A 327 10.01 -44.42 -15.15
N GLN A 328 10.01 -43.22 -15.73
CA GLN A 328 10.46 -42.02 -15.01
C GLN A 328 9.51 -41.70 -13.85
N PRO A 329 10.00 -41.06 -12.76
CA PRO A 329 9.16 -40.64 -11.65
C PRO A 329 8.18 -39.55 -12.11
N LEU A 330 6.90 -39.74 -11.81
CA LEU A 330 5.84 -38.79 -12.14
C LEU A 330 5.57 -37.92 -10.92
N THR A 331 5.61 -36.59 -11.11
CA THR A 331 5.23 -35.62 -10.07
C THR A 331 3.80 -35.17 -10.31
N ILE A 332 2.91 -35.54 -9.39
CA ILE A 332 1.47 -35.31 -9.51
C ILE A 332 1.04 -34.32 -8.42
N GLY A 333 0.21 -33.34 -8.76
CA GLY A 333 -0.40 -32.41 -7.81
C GLY A 333 -1.92 -32.33 -7.94
N CYS A 334 -2.58 -31.75 -6.94
CA CYS A 334 -4.00 -31.41 -7.00
C CYS A 334 -4.18 -29.88 -6.92
N PRO A 335 -4.78 -29.23 -7.94
CA PRO A 335 -4.88 -27.78 -8.02
C PRO A 335 -6.07 -27.17 -7.25
N ASP A 336 -6.78 -27.95 -6.42
CA ASP A 336 -7.96 -27.46 -5.69
C ASP A 336 -7.61 -26.63 -4.45
N TYR A 337 -8.48 -25.66 -4.14
CA TYR A 337 -8.27 -24.71 -3.05
C TYR A 337 -9.23 -24.97 -1.89
N ALA A 338 -8.75 -24.77 -0.67
CA ALA A 338 -9.53 -24.96 0.57
C ALA A 338 -10.70 -23.96 0.72
N GLY A 339 -10.72 -22.89 -0.09
CA GLY A 339 -11.74 -21.86 -0.07
C GLY A 339 -11.45 -20.73 -1.06
N PRO A 340 -12.33 -19.71 -1.15
CA PRO A 340 -12.14 -18.58 -2.04
C PRO A 340 -10.94 -17.71 -1.61
N PRO A 341 -10.30 -16.97 -2.55
CA PRO A 341 -9.19 -16.08 -2.23
C PRO A 341 -9.58 -15.03 -1.17
N GLN A 342 -8.69 -14.77 -0.21
CA GLN A 342 -8.89 -13.75 0.82
C GLN A 342 -7.95 -12.56 0.58
N ALA A 343 -8.52 -11.41 0.20
CA ALA A 343 -7.74 -10.18 0.08
C ALA A 343 -7.42 -9.58 1.47
N SER A 344 -6.15 -9.20 1.66
CA SER A 344 -5.70 -8.39 2.81
C SER A 344 -5.80 -6.90 2.47
N TRP A 345 -6.25 -6.08 3.43
CA TRP A 345 -6.38 -4.62 3.27
C TRP A 345 -5.01 -3.93 3.27
N SER A 346 -4.02 -4.39 4.05
CA SER A 346 -2.72 -3.73 4.21
C SER A 346 -1.78 -3.78 2.99
N GLY A 347 -2.28 -4.09 1.79
CA GLY A 347 -1.45 -4.30 0.58
C GLY A 347 -0.60 -5.57 0.62
N SER A 348 -0.62 -6.33 1.71
CA SER A 348 0.18 -7.54 1.87
C SER A 348 -0.64 -8.79 1.50
N ARG A 349 -0.56 -9.17 0.22
CA ARG A 349 -0.78 -10.53 -0.33
C ARG A 349 -2.21 -11.12 -0.18
N THR A 350 -2.81 -11.52 -1.30
CA THR A 350 -4.04 -12.34 -1.34
C THR A 350 -3.73 -13.72 -0.77
N ARG A 351 -4.38 -14.13 0.32
CA ARG A 351 -4.17 -15.46 0.89
C ARG A 351 -4.96 -16.49 0.08
N LEU A 352 -4.22 -17.39 -0.58
CA LEU A 352 -4.70 -18.57 -1.28
C LEU A 352 -4.12 -19.80 -0.59
N THR A 353 -4.93 -20.82 -0.35
CA THR A 353 -4.50 -22.04 0.36
C THR A 353 -5.01 -23.26 -0.39
N TYR A 354 -4.11 -24.14 -0.79
CA TYR A 354 -4.48 -25.42 -1.41
C TYR A 354 -5.24 -26.30 -0.42
N ARG A 355 -6.21 -27.05 -0.94
CA ARG A 355 -7.07 -27.96 -0.18
C ARG A 355 -6.26 -29.04 0.52
N PHE A 356 -5.34 -29.65 -0.21
CA PHE A 356 -4.54 -30.78 0.26
C PHE A 356 -3.15 -30.36 0.71
N ALA A 357 -2.69 -30.96 1.80
CA ALA A 357 -1.31 -30.89 2.27
C ALA A 357 -0.92 -32.17 3.00
N TRP A 358 0.37 -32.37 3.18
CA TRP A 358 0.89 -33.48 3.98
C TRP A 358 1.08 -33.05 5.44
N ARG A 359 0.75 -33.95 6.36
CA ARG A 359 1.00 -33.79 7.80
C ARG A 359 2.46 -34.11 8.09
N GLY A 360 3.10 -33.28 8.92
CA GLY A 360 4.52 -33.42 9.26
C GLY A 360 5.46 -32.86 8.18
N ALA A 361 6.75 -33.06 8.38
CA ALA A 361 7.78 -32.61 7.44
C ALA A 361 7.87 -33.57 6.26
N VAL A 362 7.71 -33.06 5.04
CA VAL A 362 7.90 -33.81 3.79
C VAL A 362 8.99 -33.17 2.94
N PRO A 363 9.71 -33.96 2.10
CA PRO A 363 10.72 -33.42 1.21
C PRO A 363 10.19 -32.32 0.28
N ALA A 364 11.04 -31.35 -0.01
CA ALA A 364 10.75 -30.37 -1.06
C ALA A 364 10.85 -31.03 -2.44
N ALA A 365 9.94 -30.69 -3.34
CA ALA A 365 9.95 -31.13 -4.73
C ALA A 365 9.72 -29.93 -5.67
N ASP A 366 10.14 -30.11 -6.93
CA ASP A 366 9.85 -29.16 -8.00
C ASP A 366 8.34 -29.08 -8.28
N GLU A 367 7.93 -28.04 -9.02
CA GLU A 367 6.53 -27.84 -9.40
C GLU A 367 6.01 -29.07 -10.17
N PRO A 368 4.87 -29.66 -9.76
CA PRO A 368 4.41 -30.93 -10.29
C PRO A 368 4.18 -30.84 -11.79
N GLU A 369 4.63 -31.86 -12.50
CA GLU A 369 4.53 -31.96 -13.95
C GLU A 369 3.08 -32.21 -14.39
N PHE A 370 2.35 -33.03 -13.63
CA PHE A 370 0.97 -33.39 -13.90
C PHE A 370 0.04 -32.98 -12.76
N VAL A 371 -1.21 -32.75 -13.10
CA VAL A 371 -2.30 -32.52 -12.15
C VAL A 371 -3.47 -33.46 -12.41
N VAL A 372 -4.13 -33.84 -11.32
CA VAL A 372 -5.26 -34.77 -11.31
C VAL A 372 -6.51 -34.10 -10.74
N SER A 373 -7.67 -34.73 -10.96
CA SER A 373 -8.92 -34.35 -10.28
C SER A 373 -8.84 -34.57 -8.77
N ASP A 374 -9.73 -33.92 -8.01
CA ASP A 374 -9.82 -34.08 -6.56
C ASP A 374 -10.10 -35.55 -6.18
N ALA A 375 -10.97 -36.21 -6.96
CA ALA A 375 -11.30 -37.62 -6.76
C ALA A 375 -10.15 -38.56 -7.14
N ASP A 376 -9.43 -38.27 -8.22
CA ASP A 376 -8.21 -39.00 -8.63
C ASP A 376 -7.08 -38.84 -7.63
N TRP A 377 -6.91 -37.64 -7.08
CA TRP A 377 -5.97 -37.40 -5.99
C TRP A 377 -6.28 -38.29 -4.78
N LEU A 378 -7.53 -38.26 -4.30
CA LEU A 378 -7.94 -39.04 -3.13
C LEU A 378 -7.78 -40.55 -3.35
N THR A 379 -8.13 -41.06 -4.52
CA THR A 379 -7.96 -42.49 -4.83
C THR A 379 -6.50 -42.90 -4.94
N LEU A 380 -5.64 -42.07 -5.53
CA LEU A 380 -4.20 -42.35 -5.56
C LEU A 380 -3.64 -42.39 -4.13
N VAL A 381 -3.96 -41.39 -3.30
CA VAL A 381 -3.52 -41.34 -1.90
C VAL A 381 -4.01 -42.56 -1.11
N GLU A 382 -5.26 -42.97 -1.33
CA GLU A 382 -5.86 -44.14 -0.67
C GLU A 382 -5.18 -45.45 -1.10
N LYS A 383 -5.06 -45.69 -2.41
CA LYS A 383 -4.48 -46.92 -2.96
C LYS A 383 -2.99 -47.08 -2.63
N PHE A 384 -2.26 -45.98 -2.44
CA PHE A 384 -0.88 -46.00 -1.95
C PHE A 384 -0.75 -45.97 -0.41
N GLY A 385 -1.86 -46.01 0.34
CA GLY A 385 -1.84 -46.09 1.81
C GLY A 385 -1.40 -44.80 2.52
N LEU A 386 -1.50 -43.64 1.86
CA LEU A 386 -1.01 -42.35 2.36
C LEU A 386 -2.11 -41.50 3.04
N THR A 387 -3.33 -42.02 3.19
CA THR A 387 -4.49 -41.28 3.72
C THR A 387 -4.26 -40.69 5.11
N SER A 388 -3.55 -41.42 6.00
CA SER A 388 -3.25 -40.96 7.37
C SER A 388 -2.30 -39.76 7.40
N GLN A 389 -1.48 -39.60 6.36
CA GLN A 389 -0.54 -38.48 6.21
C GLN A 389 -1.17 -37.28 5.52
N LEU A 390 -2.36 -37.42 4.91
CA LEU A 390 -3.02 -36.34 4.19
C LEU A 390 -3.83 -35.42 5.15
N GLU A 391 -3.71 -34.12 4.93
CA GLU A 391 -4.54 -33.07 5.51
C GLU A 391 -5.51 -32.54 4.43
N ASP A 392 -6.82 -32.73 4.63
CA ASP A 392 -7.87 -32.08 3.81
C ASP A 392 -8.42 -30.86 4.55
N ARG A 393 -7.93 -29.69 4.17
CA ARG A 393 -8.29 -28.41 4.80
C ARG A 393 -9.72 -27.96 4.47
N ALA A 394 -10.28 -28.42 3.35
CA ALA A 394 -11.66 -28.08 2.99
C ALA A 394 -12.65 -28.80 3.93
N ARG A 395 -12.37 -30.05 4.31
CA ARG A 395 -13.16 -30.82 5.29
C ARG A 395 -12.95 -30.36 6.73
N ALA A 396 -11.71 -30.03 7.12
CA ALA A 396 -11.43 -29.50 8.45
C ALA A 396 -12.20 -28.18 8.73
N GLY A 397 -12.37 -27.32 7.71
CA GLY A 397 -13.15 -26.09 7.81
C GLY A 397 -14.67 -26.24 7.61
N ALA A 398 -15.19 -27.45 7.41
CA ALA A 398 -16.63 -27.74 7.32
C ALA A 398 -17.24 -28.16 8.66
N ALA A 399 -16.43 -28.62 9.62
CA ALA A 399 -16.85 -28.96 10.98
C ALA A 399 -17.22 -27.74 11.85
N ALA A 400 -16.89 -26.53 11.40
CA ALA A 400 -17.37 -25.28 12.00
C ALA A 400 -18.76 -24.96 11.42
N ALA A 401 -19.81 -25.11 12.26
CA ALA A 401 -21.21 -24.95 11.87
C ALA A 401 -21.46 -23.64 11.05
N PRO A 402 -22.24 -23.71 9.95
CA PRO A 402 -22.67 -22.50 9.26
C PRO A 402 -23.56 -21.65 10.19
N ALA A 403 -23.31 -20.34 10.24
CA ALA A 403 -24.15 -19.43 11.00
C ALA A 403 -25.59 -19.47 10.45
N SER A 404 -26.51 -19.96 11.27
CA SER A 404 -27.95 -19.90 11.00
C SER A 404 -28.43 -18.45 11.01
N GLY A 405 -29.30 -18.09 10.06
CA GLY A 405 -30.15 -16.91 10.21
C GLY A 405 -29.90 -15.69 9.32
N GLY A 406 -29.61 -15.86 8.03
CA GLY A 406 -29.72 -14.76 7.06
C GLY A 406 -30.31 -15.23 5.74
N PRO A 407 -31.32 -14.54 5.16
CA PRO A 407 -31.86 -14.92 3.86
C PRO A 407 -30.73 -14.89 2.82
N PRO A 408 -30.57 -15.96 2.01
CA PRO A 408 -29.57 -15.96 0.94
C PRO A 408 -29.91 -14.82 -0.02
N LEU A 409 -28.98 -13.89 -0.20
CA LEU A 409 -29.08 -12.91 -1.28
C LEU A 409 -29.15 -13.70 -2.59
N ALA A 410 -30.33 -13.72 -3.20
CA ALA A 410 -30.52 -14.08 -4.59
C ALA A 410 -29.44 -13.37 -5.41
N ARG A 411 -28.77 -14.11 -6.32
CA ARG A 411 -27.78 -13.60 -7.29
C ARG A 411 -28.07 -12.13 -7.58
N PRO A 412 -27.17 -11.18 -7.32
CA PRO A 412 -27.50 -9.76 -7.39
C PRO A 412 -27.69 -9.37 -8.85
N LYS A 413 -28.87 -9.63 -9.41
CA LYS A 413 -29.19 -9.31 -10.80
C LYS A 413 -29.53 -7.82 -10.97
N ARG A 414 -29.76 -7.06 -9.90
CA ARG A 414 -30.21 -5.65 -10.02
C ARG A 414 -29.70 -4.61 -9.02
N LYS A 415 -28.92 -4.97 -7.99
CA LYS A 415 -28.54 -4.03 -6.91
C LYS A 415 -27.04 -3.67 -6.83
N LEU A 416 -26.22 -4.13 -7.78
CA LEU A 416 -24.78 -3.78 -7.79
C LEU A 416 -24.55 -2.30 -8.14
N TRP A 417 -25.45 -1.71 -8.96
CA TRP A 417 -25.43 -0.28 -9.28
C TRP A 417 -25.60 0.60 -8.02
N ILE A 418 -26.33 0.12 -7.01
CA ILE A 418 -26.57 0.86 -5.76
C ILE A 418 -25.24 1.11 -5.02
N TYR A 419 -24.32 0.16 -5.00
CA TYR A 419 -23.00 0.36 -4.41
C TYR A 419 -22.17 1.38 -5.22
N GLY A 420 -22.28 1.36 -6.55
CA GLY A 420 -21.70 2.39 -7.40
C GLY A 420 -22.26 3.80 -7.11
N VAL A 421 -23.57 3.90 -6.89
CA VAL A 421 -24.24 5.17 -6.54
C VAL A 421 -23.88 5.65 -5.14
N ILE A 422 -23.76 4.76 -4.16
CA ILE A 422 -23.31 5.12 -2.81
C ILE A 422 -21.87 5.64 -2.84
N ILE A 423 -20.96 4.99 -3.58
CA ILE A 423 -19.58 5.46 -3.75
C ILE A 423 -19.56 6.82 -4.45
N ALA A 424 -20.36 7.00 -5.51
CA ALA A 424 -20.46 8.28 -6.21
C ALA A 424 -21.01 9.39 -5.29
N ALA A 425 -22.04 9.10 -4.48
CA ALA A 425 -22.63 10.06 -3.55
C ALA A 425 -21.65 10.44 -2.41
N VAL A 426 -20.92 9.48 -1.85
CA VAL A 426 -19.87 9.75 -0.84
C VAL A 426 -18.76 10.60 -1.45
N MET A 427 -18.31 10.30 -2.67
CA MET A 427 -17.30 11.10 -3.36
C MET A 427 -17.79 12.52 -3.67
N PHE A 428 -19.09 12.69 -3.96
CA PHE A 428 -19.71 14.00 -4.16
C PHE A 428 -19.77 14.86 -2.88
N VAL A 429 -19.74 14.24 -1.70
CA VAL A 429 -19.71 14.94 -0.40
C VAL A 429 -18.28 15.16 0.11
N VAL A 430 -17.39 14.19 -0.09
CA VAL A 430 -16.00 14.26 0.38
C VAL A 430 -15.14 15.17 -0.49
N ALA A 431 -15.36 15.21 -1.80
CA ALA A 431 -14.59 16.07 -2.70
C ALA A 431 -14.75 17.57 -2.37
N PRO A 432 -15.95 18.12 -2.10
CA PRO A 432 -16.10 19.50 -1.63
C PRO A 432 -15.44 19.77 -0.28
N ALA A 433 -15.51 18.82 0.67
CA ALA A 433 -14.86 18.98 1.98
C ALA A 433 -13.33 19.00 1.87
N MET A 434 -12.76 18.14 1.03
CA MET A 434 -11.32 18.15 0.71
C MET A 434 -10.91 19.39 -0.09
N MET A 435 -11.80 19.91 -0.93
CA MET A 435 -11.61 21.18 -1.63
C MET A 435 -11.64 22.38 -0.67
N PHE A 436 -12.39 22.29 0.44
CA PHE A 436 -12.34 23.28 1.53
C PHE A 436 -11.00 23.23 2.28
N VAL A 437 -10.44 22.03 2.50
CA VAL A 437 -9.08 21.86 3.06
C VAL A 437 -8.02 22.38 2.09
N ALA A 438 -8.14 22.07 0.79
CA ALA A 438 -7.25 22.59 -0.25
C ALA A 438 -7.40 24.11 -0.43
N SER A 439 -8.60 24.67 -0.23
CA SER A 439 -8.84 26.11 -0.15
C SER A 439 -8.15 26.73 1.07
N GLY A 440 -8.04 26.00 2.19
CA GLY A 440 -7.20 26.38 3.33
C GLY A 440 -5.70 26.41 3.02
N ILE A 441 -5.22 25.43 2.26
CA ILE A 441 -3.82 25.35 1.77
C ILE A 441 -3.54 26.46 0.72
N TRP A 442 -4.52 26.79 -0.12
CA TRP A 442 -4.40 27.85 -1.13
C TRP A 442 -4.47 29.25 -0.51
N LYS A 443 -5.33 29.45 0.49
CA LYS A 443 -5.33 30.66 1.32
C LYS A 443 -3.99 30.88 2.02
N THR A 444 -3.28 29.81 2.39
CA THR A 444 -1.93 29.93 2.96
C THR A 444 -0.89 30.31 1.91
N HIS A 445 -1.02 29.90 0.66
CA HIS A 445 -0.08 30.31 -0.42
C HIS A 445 -0.30 31.76 -0.87
N LEU A 446 -1.55 32.20 -1.03
CA LEU A 446 -1.89 33.61 -1.29
C LEU A 446 -1.46 34.51 -0.12
N ASN A 447 -1.66 34.05 1.13
CA ASN A 447 -1.15 34.75 2.32
C ASN A 447 0.39 34.88 2.33
N LYS A 448 1.14 33.93 1.73
CA LYS A 448 2.60 34.00 1.66
C LYS A 448 3.07 35.08 0.69
N GLU A 449 2.48 35.17 -0.50
CA GLU A 449 2.79 36.25 -1.46
C GLU A 449 2.40 37.63 -0.92
N ASP A 450 1.25 37.74 -0.25
CA ASP A 450 0.81 38.98 0.39
C ASP A 450 1.70 39.37 1.59
N GLN A 451 2.18 38.39 2.37
CA GLN A 451 3.15 38.63 3.46
C GLN A 451 4.50 39.10 2.94
N VAL A 452 5.00 38.53 1.84
CA VAL A 452 6.25 38.99 1.19
C VAL A 452 6.13 40.41 0.70
N LYS A 453 5.00 40.73 0.10
CA LYS A 453 4.71 42.08 -0.36
C LYS A 453 4.67 43.03 0.84
N ALA A 454 4.01 42.63 1.93
CA ALA A 454 4.01 43.39 3.18
C ALA A 454 5.41 43.53 3.81
N ASP A 455 6.25 42.49 3.81
CA ASP A 455 7.59 42.51 4.41
C ASP A 455 8.61 43.30 3.57
N ARG A 456 8.49 43.25 2.23
CA ARG A 456 9.20 44.19 1.33
C ARG A 456 8.76 45.64 1.55
N GLU A 457 7.49 45.85 1.88
CA GLU A 457 6.93 47.18 2.17
C GLU A 457 7.21 47.66 3.63
N ARG A 458 7.73 46.80 4.52
CA ARG A 458 7.87 47.04 5.99
C ARG A 458 9.19 47.63 6.49
N GLN A 459 9.99 48.30 5.65
CA GLN A 459 11.19 49.06 6.06
C GLN A 459 12.41 48.27 6.61
N TYR A 460 12.32 46.96 6.92
CA TYR A 460 13.44 46.16 7.46
C TYR A 460 14.28 45.43 6.39
N ALA A 461 13.78 45.28 5.17
CA ALA A 461 14.51 44.58 4.11
C ALA A 461 15.69 45.42 3.60
N LEU A 462 16.88 44.82 3.56
CA LEU A 462 18.04 45.44 2.95
C LEU A 462 17.95 45.37 1.41
N PRO A 463 18.45 46.39 0.68
CA PRO A 463 18.34 46.51 -0.77
C PRO A 463 19.26 45.56 -1.57
N PHE A 464 19.36 44.30 -1.15
CA PHE A 464 19.97 43.25 -1.98
C PHE A 464 19.07 42.92 -3.17
N THR A 465 19.68 42.64 -4.32
CA THR A 465 18.95 42.30 -5.55
C THR A 465 19.47 41.00 -6.15
N GLY A 466 18.55 40.17 -6.66
CA GLY A 466 18.87 38.91 -7.33
C GLY A 466 19.38 37.80 -6.42
N LEU A 467 19.10 37.85 -5.10
CA LEU A 467 19.38 36.74 -4.20
C LEU A 467 18.47 35.55 -4.53
N ARG A 468 19.02 34.33 -4.52
CA ARG A 468 18.27 33.10 -4.83
C ARG A 468 18.22 32.12 -3.66
N ALA A 469 19.33 31.91 -2.97
CA ALA A 469 19.41 31.09 -1.75
C ALA A 469 20.50 31.65 -0.80
N PRO A 470 20.20 32.72 -0.04
CA PRO A 470 21.18 33.35 0.85
C PRO A 470 21.37 32.54 2.15
N HIS A 471 22.27 31.54 2.17
CA HIS A 471 22.49 30.71 3.37
C HIS A 471 23.27 31.42 4.47
N GLY A 472 24.39 32.07 4.13
CA GLY A 472 25.24 32.72 5.13
C GLY A 472 25.03 34.23 5.19
N VAL A 473 25.03 34.80 6.40
CA VAL A 473 25.11 36.26 6.62
C VAL A 473 26.11 36.60 7.71
N ALA A 474 26.85 37.69 7.52
CA ALA A 474 27.74 38.25 8.52
C ALA A 474 27.69 39.78 8.50
N VAL A 475 28.04 40.41 9.62
CA VAL A 475 28.10 41.87 9.73
C VAL A 475 29.41 42.28 10.40
N ASP A 476 30.09 43.27 9.83
CA ASP A 476 31.33 43.80 10.41
C ASP A 476 31.08 44.95 11.38
N ALA A 477 32.14 45.37 12.08
CA ALA A 477 32.07 46.47 13.05
C ALA A 477 31.70 47.83 12.43
N ALA A 478 31.85 47.99 11.11
CA ALA A 478 31.42 49.18 10.38
C ALA A 478 29.96 49.08 9.91
N GLY A 479 29.27 47.96 10.17
CA GLY A 479 27.89 47.72 9.78
C GLY A 479 27.73 47.30 8.32
N ASN A 480 28.81 46.89 7.64
CA ASN A 480 28.67 46.26 6.32
C ASN A 480 28.10 44.85 6.49
N VAL A 481 27.15 44.48 5.64
CA VAL A 481 26.50 43.18 5.63
C VAL A 481 27.04 42.34 4.48
N TYR A 482 27.43 41.12 4.77
CA TYR A 482 27.98 40.14 3.83
C TYR A 482 27.01 38.98 3.72
N VAL A 483 26.71 38.54 2.49
CA VAL A 483 25.73 37.49 2.22
C VAL A 483 26.34 36.49 1.26
N ALA A 484 26.36 35.22 1.65
CA ALA A 484 26.72 34.11 0.76
C ALA A 484 25.44 33.60 0.07
N ASP A 485 25.33 33.84 -1.25
CA ASP A 485 24.21 33.38 -2.07
C ASP A 485 24.59 32.07 -2.76
N THR A 486 24.24 30.97 -2.10
CA THR A 486 24.53 29.57 -2.44
C THR A 486 24.15 29.25 -3.88
N HIS A 487 22.95 29.63 -4.31
CA HIS A 487 22.47 29.25 -5.64
C HIS A 487 23.13 30.03 -6.78
N THR A 488 23.59 31.26 -6.54
CA THR A 488 24.30 32.07 -7.54
C THR A 488 25.82 32.05 -7.37
N ASN A 489 26.34 31.21 -6.47
CA ASN A 489 27.77 30.98 -6.24
C ASN A 489 28.58 32.26 -5.99
N ARG A 490 28.04 33.20 -5.24
CA ARG A 490 28.70 34.50 -5.00
C ARG A 490 28.54 34.97 -3.57
N VAL A 491 29.43 35.89 -3.18
CA VAL A 491 29.35 36.60 -1.91
C VAL A 491 29.13 38.07 -2.19
N LEU A 492 28.06 38.63 -1.64
CA LEU A 492 27.70 40.04 -1.81
C LEU A 492 28.00 40.82 -0.53
N LYS A 493 28.51 42.03 -0.67
CA LYS A 493 28.70 43.02 0.39
C LYS A 493 27.76 44.19 0.17
N LEU A 494 27.11 44.65 1.24
CA LEU A 494 26.30 45.86 1.25
C LEU A 494 26.77 46.78 2.39
N ALA A 495 27.19 48.00 2.03
CA ALA A 495 27.59 49.01 2.98
C ALA A 495 26.37 49.63 3.69
N PRO A 496 26.50 50.09 4.95
CA PRO A 496 25.39 50.72 5.66
C PRO A 496 24.87 51.93 4.90
N GLY A 497 23.55 51.98 4.67
CA GLY A 497 22.89 53.07 3.92
C GLY A 497 23.11 53.04 2.41
N SER A 498 23.88 52.09 1.87
CA SER A 498 24.03 51.91 0.42
C SER A 498 22.81 51.19 -0.17
N SER A 499 22.42 51.60 -1.38
CA SER A 499 21.48 50.86 -2.24
C SER A 499 22.18 49.96 -3.26
N THR A 500 23.52 49.99 -3.28
CA THR A 500 24.35 49.26 -4.25
C THR A 500 25.14 48.19 -3.53
N GLN A 501 24.88 46.93 -3.89
CA GLN A 501 25.68 45.77 -3.45
C GLN A 501 26.95 45.63 -4.28
N THR A 502 28.01 45.12 -3.68
CA THR A 502 29.30 44.80 -4.33
C THR A 502 29.54 43.31 -4.25
N GLU A 503 29.84 42.66 -5.37
CA GLU A 503 30.26 41.26 -5.38
C GLU A 503 31.73 41.14 -4.96
N LEU A 504 32.02 40.26 -4.01
CA LEU A 504 33.38 40.00 -3.57
C LEU A 504 34.08 39.04 -4.55
N PRO A 505 35.37 39.25 -4.85
CA PRO A 505 36.12 38.50 -5.87
C PRO A 505 36.55 37.10 -5.39
N PHE A 506 35.60 36.31 -4.90
CA PHE A 506 35.80 34.87 -4.74
C PHE A 506 35.70 34.18 -6.11
N THR A 507 36.53 33.16 -6.32
CA THR A 507 36.63 32.47 -7.62
C THR A 507 36.56 30.96 -7.46
N GLY A 508 35.99 30.28 -8.46
CA GLY A 508 35.83 28.82 -8.45
C GLY A 508 34.86 28.35 -7.36
N LEU A 509 33.80 29.13 -7.13
CA LEU A 509 32.65 28.73 -6.34
C LEU A 509 31.66 28.06 -7.31
N ASP A 510 31.28 26.82 -7.04
CA ASP A 510 30.38 26.04 -7.90
C ASP A 510 29.36 25.28 -7.05
N LEU A 511 28.17 25.06 -7.60
CA LEU A 511 27.16 24.21 -6.99
C LEU A 511 27.51 22.74 -7.22
N CYS A 512 27.47 21.93 -6.16
CA CYS A 512 27.61 20.48 -6.28
C CYS A 512 26.33 19.87 -6.89
N ALA A 513 26.47 18.99 -7.89
CA ALA A 513 25.33 18.36 -8.54
C ALA A 513 24.48 17.56 -7.54
N ASN A 514 23.18 17.87 -7.47
CA ASN A 514 22.15 17.19 -6.66
C ASN A 514 22.23 17.36 -5.13
N VAL A 515 23.03 18.29 -4.60
CA VAL A 515 23.05 18.62 -3.16
C VAL A 515 22.96 20.13 -2.97
N ILE A 516 21.75 20.67 -2.94
CA ILE A 516 21.49 22.12 -2.87
C ILE A 516 21.84 22.69 -1.48
N ASP A 517 21.83 21.85 -0.44
CA ASP A 517 22.22 22.23 0.93
C ASP A 517 23.75 22.27 1.15
N ALA A 518 24.57 22.15 0.10
CA ALA A 518 26.02 21.89 0.23
C ALA A 518 26.93 22.75 -0.65
N SER A 519 26.51 23.92 -1.12
CA SER A 519 27.42 24.78 -1.91
C SER A 519 27.35 26.25 -1.50
N LEU A 520 28.27 26.64 -0.60
CA LEU A 520 28.37 27.88 0.17
C LEU A 520 27.43 27.90 1.37
N ALA A 521 27.97 27.60 2.55
CA ALA A 521 27.17 27.36 3.75
C ALA A 521 27.24 28.51 4.77
N GLY A 522 28.43 29.07 5.00
CA GLY A 522 28.65 30.08 6.04
C GLY A 522 29.63 31.16 5.60
N VAL A 523 29.42 32.37 6.13
CA VAL A 523 30.29 33.53 5.92
C VAL A 523 30.60 34.16 7.28
N ALA A 524 31.84 34.55 7.50
CA ALA A 524 32.26 35.29 8.70
C ALA A 524 33.16 36.46 8.32
N VAL A 525 33.20 37.47 9.17
CA VAL A 525 34.08 38.64 8.98
C VAL A 525 34.79 38.98 10.28
N ASP A 526 36.10 39.19 10.21
CA ASP A 526 36.88 39.59 11.38
C ASP A 526 36.93 41.11 11.58
N ALA A 527 37.48 41.54 12.72
CA ALA A 527 37.61 42.96 13.06
C ALA A 527 38.51 43.74 12.08
N ALA A 528 39.37 43.07 11.31
CA ALA A 528 40.19 43.69 10.27
C ALA A 528 39.46 43.77 8.91
N GLY A 529 38.24 43.26 8.82
CA GLY A 529 37.44 43.23 7.60
C GLY A 529 37.81 42.10 6.64
N ASN A 530 38.56 41.09 7.09
CA ASN A 530 38.79 39.89 6.28
C ASN A 530 37.54 39.02 6.28
N VAL A 531 37.15 38.53 5.11
CA VAL A 531 35.96 37.70 4.92
C VAL A 531 36.38 36.24 4.79
N TYR A 532 35.71 35.37 5.52
CA TYR A 532 35.92 33.93 5.54
C TYR A 532 34.68 33.26 4.99
N LEU A 533 34.86 32.24 4.15
CA LEU A 533 33.78 31.54 3.45
C LEU A 533 34.03 30.03 3.54
N SER A 534 33.03 29.29 4.00
CA SER A 534 33.03 27.83 3.91
C SER A 534 32.52 27.38 2.54
N ASP A 535 33.39 26.71 1.80
CA ASP A 535 33.07 26.13 0.50
C ASP A 535 32.92 24.62 0.70
N SER A 536 31.70 24.23 1.09
CA SER A 536 31.28 22.86 1.38
C SER A 536 31.54 21.92 0.20
N CYS A 537 31.21 22.37 -1.02
CA CYS A 537 31.37 21.56 -2.23
C CYS A 537 32.83 21.20 -2.53
N HIS A 538 33.76 22.12 -2.28
CA HIS A 538 35.19 21.88 -2.49
C HIS A 538 35.96 21.53 -1.21
N ASN A 539 35.26 21.24 -0.11
CA ASN A 539 35.85 20.84 1.16
C ASN A 539 36.98 21.78 1.62
N ARG A 540 36.75 23.09 1.55
CA ARG A 540 37.76 24.10 1.88
C ARG A 540 37.15 25.32 2.57
N VAL A 541 38.01 26.08 3.23
CA VAL A 541 37.67 27.41 3.76
C VAL A 541 38.52 28.45 3.07
N LEU A 542 37.87 29.46 2.51
CA LEU A 542 38.50 30.56 1.80
C LEU A 542 38.56 31.79 2.72
N LYS A 543 39.67 32.53 2.63
CA LYS A 543 39.85 33.83 3.26
C LYS A 543 40.14 34.86 2.18
N LEU A 544 39.36 35.93 2.16
CA LEU A 544 39.59 37.13 1.37
C LEU A 544 40.01 38.26 2.31
N ALA A 545 41.25 38.72 2.18
CA ALA A 545 41.74 39.83 3.00
C ALA A 545 41.03 41.15 2.63
N ALA A 546 40.86 42.04 3.60
CA ALA A 546 40.20 43.32 3.37
C ALA A 546 40.87 44.11 2.22
N GLY A 547 40.09 44.47 1.19
CA GLY A 547 40.59 45.17 0.01
C GLY A 547 41.40 44.33 -0.97
N SER A 548 41.63 43.04 -0.69
CA SER A 548 42.29 42.12 -1.61
C SER A 548 41.36 41.72 -2.76
N SER A 549 41.93 41.51 -3.93
CA SER A 549 41.27 40.84 -5.07
C SER A 549 41.58 39.34 -5.13
N THR A 550 42.40 38.84 -4.22
CA THR A 550 42.90 37.46 -4.22
C THR A 550 42.48 36.75 -2.95
N GLN A 551 41.78 35.62 -3.11
CA GLN A 551 41.43 34.70 -2.04
C GLN A 551 42.62 33.80 -1.66
N THR A 552 42.62 33.32 -0.42
CA THR A 552 43.59 32.33 0.09
C THR A 552 42.82 31.15 0.66
N VAL A 553 43.31 29.93 0.44
CA VAL A 553 42.74 28.73 1.07
C VAL A 553 43.39 28.56 2.44
N LEU A 554 42.58 28.47 3.50
CA LEU A 554 43.09 28.21 4.84
C LEU A 554 43.59 26.76 4.96
N PRO A 555 44.71 26.53 5.68
CA PRO A 555 45.39 25.23 5.77
C PRO A 555 44.69 24.20 6.67
N PHE A 556 43.37 24.08 6.58
CA PHE A 556 42.62 22.97 7.18
C PHE A 556 42.96 21.66 6.43
N LYS A 557 42.99 20.54 7.15
CA LYS A 557 43.36 19.23 6.60
C LYS A 557 42.20 18.25 6.70
N GLY A 558 41.83 17.65 5.57
CA GLY A 558 40.81 16.60 5.52
C GLY A 558 39.43 17.08 5.95
N LEU A 559 39.07 18.31 5.59
CA LEU A 559 37.70 18.80 5.71
C LEU A 559 36.76 17.93 4.87
N ASP A 560 35.57 17.71 5.39
CA ASP A 560 34.48 17.03 4.67
C ASP A 560 33.16 17.70 5.02
N ASP A 561 32.54 18.32 4.03
CA ASP A 561 31.32 19.12 4.15
C ASP A 561 31.40 20.22 5.23
N PRO A 562 32.35 21.18 5.11
CA PRO A 562 32.44 22.33 6.02
C PRO A 562 31.21 23.24 5.85
N HIS A 563 30.49 23.49 6.94
CA HIS A 563 29.22 24.21 6.93
C HIS A 563 29.33 25.58 7.61
N GLY A 564 29.16 25.65 8.94
CA GLY A 564 29.31 26.89 9.70
C GLY A 564 30.76 27.37 9.79
N VAL A 565 30.97 28.69 9.81
CA VAL A 565 32.30 29.30 9.99
C VAL A 565 32.20 30.51 10.89
N ALA A 566 33.10 30.60 11.88
CA ALA A 566 33.23 31.77 12.76
C ALA A 566 34.69 32.17 12.95
N VAL A 567 34.92 33.43 13.28
CA VAL A 567 36.23 33.98 13.60
C VAL A 567 36.16 34.73 14.92
N ASP A 568 37.07 34.42 15.85
CA ASP A 568 37.14 35.12 17.13
C ASP A 568 37.98 36.40 17.08
N THR A 569 37.99 37.15 18.17
CA THR A 569 38.74 38.41 18.29
C THR A 569 40.26 38.24 18.22
N ALA A 570 40.76 37.02 18.45
CA ALA A 570 42.18 36.68 18.28
C ALA A 570 42.50 36.24 16.84
N GLY A 571 41.50 36.16 15.95
CA GLY A 571 41.65 35.74 14.57
C GLY A 571 41.68 34.21 14.40
N ASN A 572 41.29 33.44 15.40
CA ASN A 572 41.15 32.00 15.24
C ASN A 572 39.87 31.69 14.47
N VAL A 573 39.95 30.75 13.53
CA VAL A 573 38.84 30.34 12.67
C VAL A 573 38.29 29.02 13.14
N TYR A 574 36.98 28.93 13.31
CA TYR A 574 36.24 27.75 13.74
C TYR A 574 35.33 27.30 12.62
N VAL A 575 35.28 25.99 12.36
CA VAL A 575 34.52 25.41 11.25
C VAL A 575 33.76 24.19 11.75
N VAL A 576 32.47 24.12 11.42
CA VAL A 576 31.64 22.93 11.63
C VAL A 576 31.80 22.00 10.44
N GLU A 577 32.17 20.73 10.70
CA GLU A 577 32.20 19.67 9.69
C GLU A 577 31.04 18.71 9.95
N ARG A 578 30.03 18.73 9.07
CA ARG A 578 28.80 17.94 9.26
C ARG A 578 29.05 16.45 9.04
N SER A 579 29.71 16.08 7.93
CA SER A 579 29.97 14.67 7.61
C SER A 579 30.84 13.96 8.64
N GLN A 580 31.74 14.69 9.30
CA GLN A 580 32.62 14.15 10.35
C GLN A 580 32.14 14.46 11.77
N ASN A 581 30.97 15.10 11.93
CA ASN A 581 30.36 15.43 13.21
C ASN A 581 31.31 16.12 14.21
N ARG A 582 32.13 17.07 13.74
CA ARG A 582 33.15 17.72 14.56
C ARG A 582 33.25 19.22 14.32
N VAL A 583 33.91 19.91 15.23
CA VAL A 583 34.29 21.33 15.08
C VAL A 583 35.81 21.41 15.08
N VAL A 584 36.37 22.07 14.07
CA VAL A 584 37.82 22.29 13.95
C VAL A 584 38.16 23.76 14.12
N LYS A 585 39.23 24.01 14.87
CA LYS A 585 39.79 25.34 15.13
C LYS A 585 41.14 25.46 14.42
N LEU A 586 41.34 26.53 13.69
CA LEU A 586 42.64 26.94 13.18
C LEU A 586 43.06 28.24 13.88
N ALA A 587 44.16 28.18 14.63
CA ALA A 587 44.67 29.36 15.30
C ALA A 587 45.22 30.38 14.30
N ALA A 588 45.13 31.67 14.63
CA ALA A 588 45.62 32.74 13.76
C ALA A 588 47.10 32.52 13.37
N GLY A 589 47.39 32.49 12.07
CA GLY A 589 48.76 32.26 11.55
C GLY A 589 49.28 30.83 11.70
N SER A 590 48.51 29.91 12.29
CA SER A 590 48.88 28.49 12.39
C SER A 590 48.63 27.75 11.07
N SER A 591 49.43 26.72 10.82
CA SER A 591 49.19 25.70 9.79
C SER A 591 48.66 24.39 10.36
N ALA A 592 48.49 24.32 11.68
CA ALA A 592 47.98 23.18 12.42
C ALA A 592 46.59 23.49 12.97
N GLN A 593 45.61 22.69 12.53
CA GLN A 593 44.26 22.69 13.10
C GLN A 593 44.21 21.87 14.39
N THR A 594 43.31 22.24 15.29
CA THR A 594 42.96 21.50 16.50
C THR A 594 41.49 21.09 16.40
N VAL A 595 41.19 19.82 16.67
CA VAL A 595 39.81 19.34 16.77
C VAL A 595 39.32 19.66 18.17
N LEU A 596 38.19 20.36 18.29
CA LEU A 596 37.57 20.62 19.59
C LEU A 596 37.04 19.30 20.19
N PRO A 597 36.87 19.20 21.52
CA PRO A 597 36.30 18.02 22.15
C PRO A 597 35.01 17.59 21.48
N SER A 598 34.76 16.28 21.39
CA SER A 598 33.47 15.78 20.88
C SER A 598 32.34 16.30 21.78
N ALA A 599 31.23 16.72 21.18
CA ALA A 599 30.02 17.08 21.94
C ALA A 599 29.46 15.90 22.78
N GLY A 600 29.98 14.67 22.59
CA GLY A 600 29.70 13.52 23.46
C GLY A 600 28.28 12.95 23.30
N THR A 601 27.52 13.43 22.33
CA THR A 601 26.07 13.19 22.20
C THR A 601 25.70 12.03 21.28
N GLY A 602 26.66 11.46 20.54
CA GLY A 602 26.39 10.47 19.48
C GLY A 602 25.74 11.06 18.22
N ASP A 603 25.56 12.38 18.22
CA ASP A 603 24.90 13.21 17.22
C ASP A 603 25.82 14.38 16.87
N GLY A 604 25.95 14.76 15.60
CA GLY A 604 26.88 15.81 15.16
C GLY A 604 26.32 17.23 15.17
N PRO A 605 27.21 18.25 15.17
CA PRO A 605 26.84 19.61 14.82
C PRO A 605 26.27 19.64 13.40
N ASN A 606 25.18 20.39 13.20
CA ASN A 606 24.48 20.39 11.93
C ASN A 606 24.10 21.79 11.42
N GLY A 607 24.42 22.86 12.14
CA GLY A 607 24.19 24.24 11.72
C GLY A 607 25.46 25.08 11.86
N ASP A 608 25.29 26.34 12.24
CA ASP A 608 26.40 27.28 12.34
C ASP A 608 27.17 27.19 13.68
N VAL A 609 28.31 27.89 13.72
CA VAL A 609 29.12 28.11 14.90
C VAL A 609 29.17 29.60 15.19
N ALA A 610 29.06 29.98 16.47
CA ALA A 610 29.27 31.34 16.93
C ALA A 610 30.33 31.38 18.02
N VAL A 611 31.11 32.46 18.07
CA VAL A 611 32.14 32.65 19.10
C VAL A 611 32.01 34.03 19.71
N ASP A 612 31.90 34.10 21.04
CA ASP A 612 31.81 35.38 21.74
C ASP A 612 33.19 35.99 22.05
N ASN A 613 33.20 37.24 22.51
CA ASN A 613 34.44 37.96 22.83
C ASN A 613 35.25 37.34 23.97
N THR A 614 34.65 36.47 24.78
CA THR A 614 35.35 35.75 25.85
C THR A 614 35.95 34.43 25.36
N GLY A 615 35.64 34.03 24.13
CA GLY A 615 36.11 32.81 23.48
C GLY A 615 35.20 31.60 23.72
N ASN A 616 33.97 31.78 24.21
CA ASN A 616 33.02 30.67 24.24
C ASN A 616 32.57 30.34 22.83
N VAL A 617 32.52 29.05 22.51
CA VAL A 617 32.05 28.54 21.22
C VAL A 617 30.65 27.97 21.41
N TYR A 618 29.71 28.38 20.55
CA TYR A 618 28.34 27.90 20.52
C TYR A 618 28.09 27.16 19.22
N ILE A 619 27.43 26.00 19.29
CA ILE A 619 27.04 25.22 18.11
C ILE A 619 25.64 24.67 18.29
N SER A 620 24.92 24.52 17.18
CA SER A 620 23.67 23.77 17.13
C SER A 620 23.93 22.27 16.90
N VAL A 621 23.19 21.45 17.65
CA VAL A 621 23.27 19.99 17.60
C VAL A 621 21.89 19.42 17.34
N THR A 622 21.84 18.48 16.41
CA THR A 622 20.59 17.80 16.02
C THR A 622 20.68 16.31 16.25
N ARG A 623 19.78 15.80 17.10
CA ARG A 623 19.67 14.40 17.49
C ARG A 623 18.51 13.72 16.77
N SER A 624 18.79 12.67 16.02
CA SER A 624 17.76 11.83 15.42
C SER A 624 17.27 10.79 16.43
N LEU A 625 16.05 10.96 16.94
CA LEU A 625 15.42 10.03 17.90
C LEU A 625 14.64 8.91 17.19
N SER A 626 14.14 9.13 15.97
CA SER A 626 13.50 8.12 15.09
C SER A 626 13.30 8.67 13.66
N ARG A 627 12.75 7.88 12.72
CA ARG A 627 12.39 8.35 11.35
C ARG A 627 11.51 9.61 11.30
N HIS A 628 10.85 9.97 12.40
CA HIS A 628 9.93 11.13 12.46
C HIS A 628 10.13 12.01 13.70
N SER A 629 11.21 11.83 14.47
CA SER A 629 11.46 12.63 15.67
C SER A 629 12.93 13.05 15.74
N VAL A 630 13.14 14.37 15.81
CA VAL A 630 14.45 14.99 15.86
C VAL A 630 14.44 16.01 17.00
N SER A 631 15.45 15.99 17.86
CA SER A 631 15.65 16.99 18.92
C SER A 631 16.79 17.93 18.54
N ARG A 632 16.53 19.23 18.59
CA ARG A 632 17.53 20.27 18.31
C ARG A 632 17.81 21.08 19.57
N TYR A 633 19.09 21.31 19.85
CA TYR A 633 19.52 22.07 21.03
C TYR A 633 20.89 22.72 20.80
N LEU A 634 21.15 23.77 21.56
CA LEU A 634 22.41 24.49 21.55
C LEU A 634 23.33 23.98 22.65
N VAL A 635 24.62 23.92 22.35
CA VAL A 635 25.68 23.63 23.33
C VAL A 635 26.75 24.71 23.30
N ARG A 636 27.39 24.95 24.44
CA ARG A 636 28.46 25.92 24.63
C ARG A 636 29.72 25.22 25.12
N LEU A 637 30.86 25.54 24.52
CA LEU A 637 32.19 25.18 25.01
C LEU A 637 32.87 26.43 25.57
N ALA A 638 33.23 26.40 26.85
CA ALA A 638 33.99 27.49 27.46
C ALA A 638 35.48 27.43 27.03
N PRO A 639 36.19 28.57 27.00
CA PRO A 639 37.63 28.59 26.72
C PRO A 639 38.39 27.62 27.63
N GLY A 640 39.16 26.71 27.02
CA GLY A 640 39.97 25.73 27.75
C GLY A 640 39.19 24.61 28.44
N ALA A 641 37.87 24.52 28.24
CA ALA A 641 37.08 23.40 28.73
C ALA A 641 37.17 22.19 27.79
N ASP A 642 37.07 20.99 28.35
CA ASP A 642 37.06 19.73 27.60
C ASP A 642 35.64 19.18 27.37
N THR A 643 34.62 19.85 27.90
CA THR A 643 33.23 19.37 27.88
C THR A 643 32.26 20.47 27.44
N TRP A 644 31.35 20.09 26.53
CA TRP A 644 30.26 20.94 26.09
C TRP A 644 29.15 21.01 27.14
N THR A 645 28.65 22.22 27.41
CA THR A 645 27.53 22.47 28.31
C THR A 645 26.26 22.71 27.49
N LYS A 646 25.20 21.95 27.74
CA LYS A 646 23.91 22.13 27.07
C LYS A 646 23.23 23.41 27.55
N MET A 647 22.77 24.23 26.62
CA MET A 647 22.06 25.48 26.89
C MET A 647 20.58 25.21 27.23
N PRO A 648 19.90 26.15 27.92
CA PRO A 648 18.46 26.07 28.17
C PRO A 648 17.66 25.87 26.87
N PRO A 649 16.63 25.00 26.86
CA PRO A 649 15.85 24.75 25.65
C PRO A 649 15.07 26.01 25.21
N ALA A 650 15.17 26.37 23.93
CA ALA A 650 14.36 27.44 23.34
C ALA A 650 12.89 26.97 23.16
N PRO A 651 11.89 27.86 23.34
CA PRO A 651 10.47 27.57 23.07
C PRO A 651 10.23 27.14 21.61
N ASP A 652 9.28 26.23 21.37
CA ASP A 652 8.84 25.75 20.04
C ASP A 652 9.96 25.25 19.09
N ASN A 653 10.92 24.51 19.64
CA ASN A 653 11.93 23.79 18.84
C ASN A 653 11.41 22.48 18.22
N SER A 654 10.09 22.21 18.30
CA SER A 654 9.47 20.96 17.88
C SER A 654 8.97 21.00 16.45
N TYR A 655 9.83 20.53 15.54
CA TYR A 655 9.52 19.78 14.31
C TYR A 655 8.06 19.83 13.81
N GLN A 656 7.67 20.86 13.05
CA GLN A 656 6.75 20.75 11.90
C GLN A 656 7.04 21.88 10.89
N GLY A 657 8.11 21.74 10.11
CA GLY A 657 8.26 22.33 8.78
C GLY A 657 8.44 23.85 8.64
N LEU A 658 9.68 24.32 8.55
CA LEU A 658 10.24 25.31 7.59
C LEU A 658 11.64 25.71 8.14
N SER A 659 12.62 25.95 7.25
CA SER A 659 14.07 25.89 7.46
C SER A 659 14.68 24.48 7.50
N THR A 660 15.85 24.31 6.88
CA THR A 660 16.61 23.07 6.51
C THR A 660 16.90 22.10 7.66
N GLY A 661 16.30 22.31 8.83
CA GLY A 661 16.60 21.57 10.04
C GLY A 661 17.89 22.00 10.71
N GLU A 662 18.45 23.13 10.30
CA GLU A 662 19.66 23.72 10.85
C GLU A 662 19.24 24.87 11.78
N GLN A 663 19.59 24.78 13.07
CA GLN A 663 19.43 25.93 13.96
C GLN A 663 20.65 26.81 13.75
N ASP A 664 20.42 28.05 13.31
CA ASP A 664 21.49 29.02 13.25
C ASP A 664 21.65 29.72 14.60
N VAL A 665 22.89 30.03 14.98
CA VAL A 665 23.25 30.64 16.26
C VAL A 665 24.14 31.85 16.02
N SER A 666 23.80 32.95 16.68
CA SER A 666 24.64 34.15 16.68
C SER A 666 24.81 34.69 18.09
N VAL A 667 25.91 35.39 18.35
CA VAL A 667 26.24 35.93 19.66
C VAL A 667 26.81 37.35 19.53
N ASP A 668 26.33 38.26 20.36
CA ASP A 668 26.80 39.65 20.35
C ASP A 668 28.01 39.86 21.28
N ALA A 669 28.49 41.10 21.37
CA ALA A 669 29.62 41.42 22.24
C ALA A 669 29.33 41.31 23.73
N ALA A 670 28.06 41.41 24.14
CA ALA A 670 27.63 41.26 25.53
C ALA A 670 27.53 39.77 25.94
N GLY A 671 27.56 38.86 24.96
CA GLY A 671 27.37 37.42 25.15
C GLY A 671 25.90 37.01 25.10
N ASP A 672 25.02 37.90 24.63
CA ASP A 672 23.63 37.54 24.36
C ASP A 672 23.58 36.60 23.15
N VAL A 673 22.91 35.47 23.32
CA VAL A 673 22.79 34.43 22.30
C VAL A 673 21.45 34.56 21.60
N TYR A 674 21.47 34.51 20.27
CA TYR A 674 20.30 34.63 19.41
C TYR A 674 20.09 33.32 18.65
N VAL A 675 18.83 32.92 18.50
CA VAL A 675 18.35 31.79 17.66
C VAL A 675 17.02 32.15 17.04
N PHE A 676 16.66 31.56 15.90
CA PHE A 676 15.27 31.57 15.40
C PHE A 676 14.53 30.30 15.82
N THR A 677 13.20 30.39 15.93
CA THR A 677 12.31 29.26 16.25
C THR A 677 11.39 28.93 15.06
N GLY A 678 10.67 27.79 15.11
CA GLY A 678 9.91 27.25 13.95
C GLY A 678 8.68 28.07 13.52
N LEU A 679 7.76 27.45 12.76
CA LEU A 679 6.61 28.04 12.02
C LEU A 679 5.80 29.18 12.66
N ALA A 680 5.85 29.35 13.98
CA ALA A 680 5.11 30.36 14.71
C ALA A 680 5.97 31.48 15.33
N GLY A 681 7.31 31.36 15.36
CA GLY A 681 8.15 32.16 16.26
C GLY A 681 9.24 33.00 15.58
N GLY A 682 9.49 34.18 16.15
CA GLY A 682 10.53 35.11 15.69
C GLY A 682 11.93 34.75 16.17
N VAL A 683 12.79 35.77 16.27
CA VAL A 683 14.12 35.64 16.86
C VAL A 683 13.98 35.62 18.38
N MET A 684 14.63 34.67 19.02
CA MET A 684 14.74 34.54 20.47
C MET A 684 16.14 34.96 20.92
N LYS A 685 16.19 35.69 22.02
CA LYS A 685 17.40 36.14 22.72
C LYS A 685 17.53 35.44 24.07
N LEU A 686 18.73 35.00 24.40
CA LEU A 686 19.10 34.47 25.72
C LEU A 686 20.26 35.28 26.29
N ALA A 687 19.99 35.99 27.37
CA ALA A 687 21.03 36.76 28.04
C ALA A 687 22.05 35.86 28.78
N PRO A 688 23.31 36.30 28.94
CA PRO A 688 24.32 35.57 29.71
C PRO A 688 23.81 35.17 31.10
N GLY A 689 23.88 33.87 31.41
CA GLY A 689 23.43 33.34 32.70
C GLY A 689 21.91 33.24 32.90
N SER A 690 21.10 33.68 31.93
CA SER A 690 19.66 33.47 31.94
C SER A 690 19.29 32.03 31.60
N SER A 691 18.18 31.53 32.15
CA SER A 691 17.52 30.30 31.73
C SER A 691 16.31 30.54 30.82
N THR A 692 15.97 31.81 30.59
CA THR A 692 14.72 32.22 29.95
C THR A 692 15.02 32.94 28.64
N TRP A 693 14.46 32.42 27.56
CA TRP A 693 14.50 33.02 26.24
C TRP A 693 13.44 34.11 26.11
N THR A 694 13.81 35.26 25.54
CA THR A 694 12.91 36.39 25.26
C THR A 694 12.79 36.59 23.75
N GLU A 695 11.57 36.67 23.23
CA GLU A 695 11.32 36.97 21.82
C GLU A 695 11.63 38.45 21.53
N LEU A 696 12.25 38.74 20.38
CA LEU A 696 12.49 40.10 19.92
C LEU A 696 11.16 40.79 19.56
N PRO A 697 10.88 42.00 20.09
CA PRO A 697 9.63 42.69 19.80
C PRO A 697 9.55 43.10 18.34
N GLY A 698 8.42 42.80 17.69
CA GLY A 698 8.17 43.21 16.30
C GLY A 698 8.91 42.39 15.24
N ALA A 699 9.56 41.28 15.61
CA ALA A 699 10.12 40.35 14.63
C ALA A 699 9.01 39.85 13.68
N PRO A 700 9.18 39.97 12.35
CA PRO A 700 8.23 39.43 11.40
C PRO A 700 8.22 37.90 11.46
N ARG A 701 7.17 37.29 10.92
CA ARG A 701 7.16 35.84 10.70
C ARG A 701 8.07 35.53 9.53
N PHE A 702 9.10 34.71 9.76
CA PHE A 702 9.96 34.23 8.70
C PHE A 702 9.23 33.21 7.82
N VAL A 703 9.58 33.17 6.54
CA VAL A 703 8.99 32.23 5.58
C VAL A 703 9.81 30.94 5.53
N ASP A 704 11.11 31.06 5.33
CA ASP A 704 12.09 29.97 5.36
C ASP A 704 13.50 30.56 5.69
N PRO A 705 13.75 30.88 6.97
CA PRO A 705 14.99 31.53 7.41
C PRO A 705 16.17 30.60 7.26
N LEU A 706 17.29 31.10 6.73
CA LEU A 706 18.47 30.28 6.37
C LEU A 706 19.69 30.60 7.22
N GLY A 707 19.93 31.89 7.43
CA GLY A 707 21.15 32.43 8.02
C GLY A 707 20.83 33.53 9.02
N MET A 708 21.67 33.68 10.05
CA MET A 708 21.52 34.75 11.04
C MET A 708 22.84 35.34 11.53
N ALA A 709 22.89 36.66 11.62
CA ALA A 709 23.99 37.39 12.25
C ALA A 709 23.46 38.47 13.20
N VAL A 710 24.24 38.81 14.22
CA VAL A 710 23.97 39.96 15.09
C VAL A 710 25.12 40.95 14.97
N ASP A 711 24.83 42.26 14.96
CA ASP A 711 25.89 43.25 15.02
C ASP A 711 26.61 43.19 16.37
N ARG A 712 27.86 43.65 16.38
CA ARG A 712 28.69 43.61 17.59
C ARG A 712 28.03 44.34 18.77
N GLY A 713 27.27 45.40 18.53
CA GLY A 713 26.57 46.15 19.57
C GLY A 713 25.28 45.49 20.08
N GLY A 714 24.81 44.41 19.44
CA GLY A 714 23.56 43.76 19.78
C GLY A 714 22.35 44.64 19.53
N HIS A 715 22.44 45.61 18.60
CA HIS A 715 21.38 46.55 18.24
C HIS A 715 20.46 46.03 17.13
N TYR A 716 21.00 45.20 16.24
CA TYR A 716 20.33 44.66 15.08
C TYR A 716 20.68 43.19 14.85
N VAL A 717 19.64 42.38 14.57
CA VAL A 717 19.77 41.02 14.06
C VAL A 717 19.46 41.03 12.57
N TYR A 718 20.31 40.35 11.81
CA TYR A 718 20.20 40.17 10.38
C TYR A 718 19.78 38.74 10.10
N VAL A 719 18.71 38.56 9.33
CA VAL A 719 18.18 37.23 8.99
C VAL A 719 18.06 37.13 7.48
N THR A 720 18.62 36.07 6.90
CA THR A 720 18.38 35.73 5.50
C THR A 720 17.18 34.80 5.40
N ASP A 721 16.33 35.06 4.41
CA ASP A 721 15.07 34.36 4.21
C ASP A 721 14.79 34.25 2.70
N HIS A 722 13.92 33.34 2.28
CA HIS A 722 13.60 33.14 0.87
C HIS A 722 12.19 32.62 0.60
N LEU A 723 11.78 32.72 -0.66
CA LEU A 723 10.47 32.31 -1.16
C LEU A 723 10.62 31.33 -2.32
N GLY A 724 9.84 30.26 -2.33
CA GLY A 724 9.87 29.21 -3.35
C GLY A 724 9.72 27.81 -2.74
N SER A 725 9.56 26.78 -3.57
CA SER A 725 9.42 25.39 -3.10
C SER A 725 10.76 24.67 -3.04
N ARG A 726 11.16 24.20 -1.84
CA ARG A 726 12.32 23.30 -1.60
C ARG A 726 12.03 21.80 -1.77
N GLY A 727 10.93 21.40 -2.40
CA GLY A 727 10.43 20.03 -2.31
C GLY A 727 11.32 18.93 -2.93
N THR A 728 12.09 18.21 -2.10
CA THR A 728 12.75 16.93 -2.45
C THR A 728 11.83 15.70 -2.33
N GLY A 729 10.52 15.91 -2.12
CA GLY A 729 9.56 14.84 -1.83
C GLY A 729 8.87 14.18 -3.01
N GLY A 730 9.35 14.34 -4.25
CA GLY A 730 8.61 13.81 -5.40
C GLY A 730 9.26 13.93 -6.76
N GLY A 731 10.57 13.67 -6.91
CA GLY A 731 11.19 13.32 -8.21
C GLY A 731 10.96 14.26 -9.40
N LEU A 732 10.49 15.49 -9.17
CA LEU A 732 10.41 16.52 -10.19
C LEU A 732 11.72 17.32 -10.13
N PRO A 733 12.43 17.48 -11.25
CA PRO A 733 13.49 18.48 -11.37
C PRO A 733 12.90 19.85 -11.03
N TRP A 734 13.71 20.73 -10.43
CA TRP A 734 13.40 22.14 -10.29
C TRP A 734 13.14 22.73 -11.68
N GLU A 735 11.88 22.79 -12.10
CA GLU A 735 11.49 23.50 -13.31
C GLU A 735 10.90 24.85 -12.90
N HIS A 736 11.71 25.88 -13.20
CA HIS A 736 11.55 27.32 -13.00
C HIS A 736 12.16 27.92 -11.73
N ASP A 737 13.09 28.83 -12.02
CA ASP A 737 13.91 29.72 -11.19
C ASP A 737 13.06 30.80 -10.49
N ASP A 738 12.12 30.38 -9.64
CA ASP A 738 11.21 31.27 -8.89
C ASP A 738 11.71 31.62 -7.47
N ALA A 739 12.81 31.00 -7.02
CA ALA A 739 13.40 31.25 -5.71
C ALA A 739 13.82 32.72 -5.56
N GLN A 740 13.28 33.44 -4.58
CA GLN A 740 13.65 34.83 -4.29
C GLN A 740 14.10 34.98 -2.84
N GLY A 741 15.40 35.24 -2.65
CA GLY A 741 16.00 35.52 -1.35
C GLY A 741 15.94 36.99 -0.96
N PHE A 742 16.01 37.28 0.33
CA PHE A 742 16.11 38.62 0.88
C PHE A 742 16.81 38.59 2.26
N VAL A 743 17.20 39.77 2.74
CA VAL A 743 17.85 39.93 4.05
C VAL A 743 17.08 40.97 4.86
N LEU A 744 16.70 40.60 6.07
CA LEU A 744 15.98 41.45 7.02
C LEU A 744 16.97 41.99 8.06
N LYS A 745 16.88 43.28 8.39
CA LYS A 745 17.61 43.93 9.49
C LYS A 745 16.60 44.32 10.58
N LEU A 746 16.57 43.57 11.67
CA LEU A 746 15.61 43.66 12.77
C LEU A 746 16.21 44.36 13.98
N PRO A 747 15.56 45.36 14.59
CA PRO A 747 16.01 45.94 15.85
C PRO A 747 15.87 44.93 17.00
N THR A 748 16.78 44.97 17.98
CA THR A 748 16.79 44.05 19.13
C THR A 748 16.06 44.56 20.36
N GLY A 749 15.65 45.84 20.39
CA GLY A 749 15.05 46.51 21.54
C GLY A 749 14.12 47.66 21.19
#